data_AF-A0A8T5FZ30-F1
#
_entry.id   AF-A0A8T5FZ30-F1
#
_cell.length_a   1.000
_cell.length_b   1.000
_cell.length_c   1.000
_cell.angle_alpha   90.00
_cell.angle_beta   90.00
_cell.angle_gamma   90.00
#
_symmetry.space_group_name_H-M   'P 1'
#
loop_
_entity.id
_entity.type
_entity.pdbx_description
1 polymer ?
#
loop_
_entity_poly.entity_id
_entity_poly.type
_entity_poly.pdbx_seq_one_letter_code
_entity_poly.pdbx_strand_id
1 'polypeptide(L)'
;MIKKIYFELYKNFKIIFRNISSISLLILGPLLLILLIGFAFSGTEVHSIKIGVKASDYESLQPFLDNFTGIGEIEKYEKIDPCINDMRQEKIHICLEFSDGFSDQDEFNQGHIAFYFDNTRKILSNEIVDGISDFLGLTTEKISIESAQTIFKNIETLVVFLDRRNNDILVLINESEKMKSDILQRKERLIEIREDFLPKYEKIKKLQKSIKNISKDVDSSYMSFDSDIDNFKDKVNEIENSIEEVLEVANIPNYYVYEINKTFFITTNKTYLNLNNFSYEKINLSIINITNHEFVIPPVNYSVILNETRKIDYSSLPIDESFNFAMISFKQGINTFEDSIDSFDENITRYYELLNEQKLEFDEIIYQIDNVKILLDEEIDATDTYIKTIDESVIKITELRETLSTNLEKLSELNPAIAEKLIKPILQSFEPVQPGIENIKLSYPTLLTLVIVFISLLFSNIVTLSELNSKAYLRNLIAPVNDLIYVIGLIFTNLLVILFQVIILLMVAQFRFGIDVFSNFWSIMFIVFLLSLIFVFFGMAIAYYFSNEQSSILTATFVSLAFFLFSDIVTPLEAMPKHATLIANNSPFVISQAIFKKIIIYDLPLYMSMSSIYKLIIYALLSLVLLIIVSKWKNRTRI
;
A
#
# COMPACT_ATOMS: atom_id res chain seq x y z
N MET A 1 31.97 -69.70 19.60
CA MET A 1 31.99 -69.11 18.25
C MET A 1 32.71 -67.76 18.23
N ILE A 2 32.30 -66.79 19.07
CA ILE A 2 32.91 -65.45 19.17
C ILE A 2 34.44 -65.49 19.36
N LYS A 3 34.96 -66.34 20.26
CA LYS A 3 36.41 -66.50 20.48
C LYS A 3 37.17 -66.96 19.23
N LYS A 4 36.56 -67.84 18.42
CA LYS A 4 37.16 -68.32 17.16
C LYS A 4 37.19 -67.21 16.10
N ILE A 5 36.11 -66.44 15.99
CA ILE A 5 36.03 -65.26 15.12
C ILE A 5 37.07 -64.21 15.52
N TYR A 6 37.23 -63.96 16.82
CA TYR A 6 38.25 -63.03 17.32
C TYR A 6 39.67 -63.46 16.92
N PHE A 7 40.01 -64.74 17.06
CA PHE A 7 41.33 -65.24 16.64
C PHE A 7 41.53 -65.14 15.13
N GLU A 8 40.50 -65.42 14.33
CA GLU A 8 40.55 -65.25 12.88
C GLU A 8 40.74 -63.77 12.49
N LEU A 9 40.02 -62.85 13.14
CA LEU A 9 40.21 -61.41 12.96
C LEU A 9 41.63 -60.97 13.35
N TYR A 10 42.11 -61.39 14.52
CA TYR A 10 43.46 -61.06 14.98
C TYR A 10 44.53 -61.57 14.02
N LYS A 11 44.41 -62.80 13.51
CA LYS A 11 45.30 -63.36 12.48
C LYS A 11 45.28 -62.51 11.22
N ASN A 12 44.09 -62.18 10.70
CA ASN A 12 43.93 -61.41 9.47
C ASN A 12 44.51 -59.99 9.60
N PHE A 13 44.22 -59.29 10.69
CA PHE A 13 44.81 -57.98 10.98
C PHE A 13 46.34 -58.10 11.14
N LYS A 14 46.85 -59.11 11.84
CA LYS A 14 48.30 -59.32 11.97
C LYS A 14 48.98 -59.57 10.62
N ILE A 15 48.31 -60.24 9.67
CA ILE A 15 48.82 -60.44 8.30
C ILE A 15 48.87 -59.12 7.53
N ILE A 16 47.80 -58.31 7.60
CA ILE A 16 47.74 -56.98 6.98
C ILE A 16 48.82 -56.07 7.57
N PHE A 17 48.96 -56.05 8.89
CA PHE A 17 49.92 -55.22 9.63
C PHE A 17 51.36 -55.76 9.63
N ARG A 18 51.64 -56.89 8.97
CA ARG A 18 53.00 -57.42 8.85
C ARG A 18 53.78 -56.80 7.69
N ASN A 19 53.09 -56.30 6.66
CA ASN A 19 53.75 -55.68 5.51
C ASN A 19 53.70 -54.16 5.62
N ILE A 20 54.83 -53.56 6.01
CA ILE A 20 54.97 -52.11 6.24
C ILE A 20 54.51 -51.29 5.01
N SER A 21 54.71 -51.80 3.79
CA SER A 21 54.30 -51.15 2.54
C SER A 21 52.77 -51.10 2.40
N SER A 22 52.06 -52.16 2.79
CA SER A 22 50.60 -52.20 2.73
C SER A 22 49.96 -51.26 3.76
N ILE A 23 50.50 -51.20 4.97
CA ILE A 23 49.99 -50.36 6.06
C ILE A 23 50.23 -48.88 5.76
N SER A 24 51.46 -48.57 5.34
CA SER A 24 51.83 -47.21 4.95
C SER A 24 50.89 -46.72 3.86
N LEU A 25 50.63 -47.53 2.82
CA LEU A 25 49.76 -47.13 1.72
C LEU A 25 48.28 -46.98 2.13
N LEU A 26 47.78 -47.82 3.05
CA LEU A 26 46.38 -47.77 3.49
C LEU A 26 46.04 -46.51 4.30
N ILE A 27 47.01 -45.94 5.02
CA ILE A 27 46.84 -44.71 5.79
C ILE A 27 47.35 -43.48 5.01
N LEU A 28 48.55 -43.58 4.44
CA LEU A 28 49.25 -42.48 3.78
C LEU A 28 48.65 -42.17 2.40
N GLY A 29 48.09 -43.16 1.70
CA GLY A 29 47.44 -42.95 0.39
C GLY A 29 46.25 -41.99 0.48
N PRO A 30 45.21 -42.28 1.29
CA PRO A 30 44.10 -41.36 1.48
C PRO A 30 44.51 -40.00 2.05
N LEU A 31 45.47 -39.97 2.99
CA LEU A 31 45.94 -38.71 3.59
C LEU A 31 46.69 -37.84 2.58
N LEU A 32 47.54 -38.44 1.74
CA LEU A 32 48.19 -37.77 0.63
C LEU A 32 47.16 -37.28 -0.38
N LEU A 33 46.11 -38.05 -0.64
CA LEU A 33 45.05 -37.64 -1.55
C LEU A 33 44.24 -36.44 -1.03
N ILE A 34 43.89 -36.42 0.26
CA ILE A 34 43.26 -35.25 0.89
C ILE A 34 44.19 -34.03 0.81
N LEU A 35 45.50 -34.22 1.00
CA LEU A 35 46.48 -33.16 0.86
C LEU A 35 46.55 -32.65 -0.59
N LEU A 36 46.54 -33.54 -1.58
CA LEU A 36 46.51 -33.16 -3.00
C LEU A 36 45.21 -32.44 -3.37
N ILE A 37 44.07 -32.86 -2.83
CA ILE A 37 42.80 -32.14 -2.97
C ILE A 37 42.92 -30.76 -2.35
N GLY A 38 43.37 -30.64 -1.10
CA GLY A 38 43.57 -29.33 -0.48
C GLY A 38 44.51 -28.43 -1.29
N PHE A 39 45.56 -29.01 -1.87
CA PHE A 39 46.50 -28.28 -2.71
C PHE A 39 45.91 -27.87 -4.08
N ALA A 40 45.09 -28.71 -4.71
CA ALA A 40 44.46 -28.39 -6.00
C ALA A 40 43.25 -27.44 -5.86
N PHE A 41 42.57 -27.42 -4.71
CA PHE A 41 41.32 -26.68 -4.47
C PHE A 41 41.45 -25.48 -3.52
N SER A 42 42.65 -25.14 -3.06
CA SER A 42 42.86 -24.00 -2.15
C SER A 42 42.90 -22.64 -2.86
N GLY A 43 42.73 -22.61 -4.18
CA GLY A 43 42.60 -21.36 -4.91
C GLY A 43 41.25 -20.72 -4.64
N THR A 44 41.26 -19.44 -4.28
CA THR A 44 40.06 -18.64 -4.00
C THR A 44 39.71 -17.68 -5.12
N GLU A 45 40.63 -17.48 -6.06
CA GLU A 45 40.51 -16.54 -7.17
C GLU A 45 40.96 -17.23 -8.46
N VAL A 46 40.29 -16.89 -9.55
CA VAL A 46 40.67 -17.35 -10.88
C VAL A 46 41.83 -16.48 -11.38
N HIS A 47 42.88 -17.09 -11.89
CA HIS A 47 44.09 -16.39 -12.35
C HIS A 47 44.39 -16.69 -13.81
N SER A 48 45.15 -15.80 -14.46
CA SER A 48 45.56 -15.95 -15.87
C SER A 48 44.39 -16.06 -16.85
N ILE A 49 43.23 -15.49 -16.51
CA ILE A 49 42.11 -15.34 -17.42
C ILE A 49 42.50 -14.37 -18.53
N LYS A 50 42.09 -14.72 -19.74
CA LYS A 50 42.24 -13.91 -20.95
C LYS A 50 40.86 -13.65 -21.53
N ILE A 51 40.51 -12.37 -21.60
CA ILE A 51 39.21 -11.88 -22.03
C ILE A 51 39.39 -11.22 -23.38
N GLY A 52 38.79 -11.79 -24.41
CA GLY A 52 38.75 -11.15 -25.72
C GLY A 52 37.61 -10.15 -25.78
N VAL A 53 37.88 -8.93 -26.21
CA VAL A 53 36.87 -7.86 -26.28
C VAL A 53 36.77 -7.33 -27.70
N LYS A 54 35.56 -7.43 -28.26
CA LYS A 54 35.17 -6.73 -29.47
C LYS A 54 34.28 -5.55 -29.12
N ALA A 55 34.68 -4.37 -29.59
CA ALA A 55 33.95 -3.13 -29.44
C ALA A 55 34.13 -2.27 -30.70
N SER A 56 33.12 -1.46 -31.03
CA SER A 56 33.22 -0.52 -32.15
C SER A 56 34.02 0.74 -31.79
N ASP A 57 34.00 1.12 -30.51
CA ASP A 57 34.76 2.24 -29.96
C ASP A 57 35.48 1.82 -28.67
N TYR A 58 36.79 1.66 -28.75
CA TYR A 58 37.61 1.29 -27.60
C TYR A 58 37.93 2.49 -26.69
N GLU A 59 37.88 3.73 -27.18
CA GLU A 59 38.21 4.90 -26.36
C GLU A 59 37.13 5.13 -25.31
N SER A 60 35.86 5.04 -25.70
CA SER A 60 34.71 5.15 -24.78
C SER A 60 34.61 3.99 -23.77
N LEU A 61 35.13 2.82 -24.11
CA LEU A 61 35.14 1.63 -23.26
C LEU A 61 36.39 1.49 -22.38
N GLN A 62 37.43 2.31 -22.60
CA GLN A 62 38.70 2.17 -21.89
C GLN A 62 38.58 2.25 -20.35
N PRO A 63 37.74 3.12 -19.73
CA PRO A 63 37.55 3.12 -18.28
C PRO A 63 36.99 1.79 -17.73
N PHE A 64 36.10 1.14 -18.49
CA PHE A 64 35.56 -0.18 -18.14
C PHE A 64 36.63 -1.26 -18.30
N LEU A 65 37.40 -1.22 -19.39
CA LEU A 65 38.48 -2.18 -19.66
C LEU A 65 39.62 -2.09 -18.65
N ASP A 66 39.98 -0.90 -18.17
CA ASP A 66 41.04 -0.74 -17.18
C ASP A 66 40.67 -1.42 -15.85
N ASN A 67 39.38 -1.42 -15.49
CA ASN A 67 38.88 -2.12 -14.32
C ASN A 67 38.86 -3.66 -14.48
N PHE A 68 38.67 -4.16 -15.70
CA PHE A 68 38.73 -5.60 -16.00
C PHE A 68 40.12 -6.21 -15.84
N THR A 69 41.19 -5.39 -15.81
CA THR A 69 42.57 -5.86 -15.63
C THR A 69 42.80 -6.61 -14.31
N GLY A 70 41.93 -6.41 -13.31
CA GLY A 70 41.94 -7.18 -12.06
C GLY A 70 41.42 -8.61 -12.19
N ILE A 71 40.56 -8.88 -13.19
CA ILE A 71 39.94 -10.19 -13.44
C ILE A 71 40.77 -10.99 -14.45
N GLY A 72 41.33 -10.34 -15.48
CA GLY A 72 42.12 -11.00 -16.51
C GLY A 72 42.83 -10.06 -17.48
N GLU A 73 43.70 -10.61 -18.30
CA GLU A 73 44.35 -9.91 -19.40
C GLU A 73 43.35 -9.70 -20.54
N ILE A 74 43.28 -8.47 -21.07
CA ILE A 74 42.33 -8.11 -22.13
C ILE A 74 43.03 -8.11 -23.49
N GLU A 75 42.44 -8.81 -24.45
CA GLU A 75 42.90 -8.84 -25.83
C GLU A 75 41.82 -8.23 -26.74
N LYS A 76 42.19 -7.21 -27.53
CA LYS A 76 41.25 -6.43 -28.35
C LYS A 76 41.08 -7.07 -29.74
N TYR A 77 39.84 -7.20 -30.20
CA TYR A 77 39.48 -7.80 -31.49
C TYR A 77 38.55 -6.91 -32.32
N GLU A 78 38.90 -6.67 -33.60
CA GLU A 78 38.05 -5.92 -34.53
C GLU A 78 36.73 -6.64 -34.87
N LYS A 79 36.73 -7.97 -34.85
CA LYS A 79 35.58 -8.83 -35.14
C LYS A 79 35.46 -9.92 -34.08
N ILE A 80 34.27 -10.47 -33.91
CA ILE A 80 34.04 -11.54 -32.94
C ILE A 80 34.57 -12.90 -33.41
N ASP A 81 34.57 -13.20 -34.71
CA ASP A 81 35.00 -14.50 -35.24
C ASP A 81 36.46 -14.88 -34.90
N PRO A 82 37.46 -13.98 -35.04
CA PRO A 82 38.83 -14.30 -34.63
C PRO A 82 38.95 -14.56 -33.12
N CYS A 83 38.17 -13.84 -32.29
CA CYS A 83 38.12 -14.07 -30.84
C CYS A 83 37.58 -15.48 -30.54
N ILE A 84 36.45 -15.85 -31.15
CA ILE A 84 35.87 -17.19 -31.00
C ILE A 84 36.86 -18.26 -31.47
N ASN A 85 37.60 -18.03 -32.56
CA ASN A 85 38.61 -18.98 -33.05
C ASN A 85 39.79 -19.14 -32.08
N ASP A 86 40.25 -18.07 -31.43
CA ASP A 86 41.28 -18.14 -30.40
C ASP A 86 40.76 -18.78 -29.11
N MET A 87 39.46 -18.63 -28.80
CA MET A 87 38.81 -19.37 -27.71
C MET A 87 38.73 -20.88 -28.01
N ARG A 88 38.41 -21.29 -29.24
CA ARG A 88 38.49 -22.70 -29.67
C ARG A 88 39.90 -23.30 -29.54
N GLN A 89 40.92 -22.45 -29.62
CA GLN A 89 42.32 -22.83 -29.44
C GLN A 89 42.80 -22.77 -27.97
N GLU A 90 41.93 -22.39 -27.04
CA GLU A 90 42.22 -22.17 -25.61
C GLU A 90 43.26 -21.07 -25.36
N LYS A 91 43.37 -20.08 -26.27
CA LYS A 91 44.16 -18.87 -26.01
C LYS A 91 43.36 -17.82 -25.24
N ILE A 92 42.04 -17.82 -25.45
CA ILE A 92 41.08 -16.94 -24.81
C ILE A 92 40.05 -17.78 -24.08
N HIS A 93 39.58 -17.27 -22.94
CA HIS A 93 38.66 -18.00 -22.06
C HIS A 93 37.21 -17.56 -22.28
N ILE A 94 37.00 -16.28 -22.59
CA ILE A 94 35.69 -15.71 -22.90
C ILE A 94 35.85 -14.58 -23.93
N CYS A 95 34.86 -14.44 -24.81
CA CYS A 95 34.78 -13.32 -25.74
C CYS A 95 33.57 -12.45 -25.40
N LEU A 96 33.79 -11.15 -25.24
CA LEU A 96 32.74 -10.16 -24.99
C LEU A 96 32.55 -9.31 -26.24
N GLU A 97 31.32 -9.18 -26.69
CA GLU A 97 30.94 -8.25 -27.76
C GLU A 97 30.05 -7.16 -27.19
N PHE A 98 30.56 -5.93 -27.23
CA PHE A 98 29.84 -4.73 -26.85
C PHE A 98 29.18 -4.13 -28.08
N SER A 99 27.87 -3.84 -28.00
CA SER A 99 27.16 -3.08 -29.03
C SER A 99 27.47 -1.59 -28.94
N ASP A 100 27.18 -0.85 -30.02
CA ASP A 100 27.28 0.61 -30.03
C ASP A 100 26.38 1.22 -28.93
N GLY A 101 26.90 2.17 -28.15
CA GLY A 101 26.15 2.85 -27.08
C GLY A 101 26.80 2.91 -25.69
N PHE A 102 27.91 2.19 -25.46
CA PHE A 102 28.69 2.31 -24.21
C PHE A 102 29.49 3.62 -24.20
N SER A 103 28.96 4.65 -23.55
CA SER A 103 29.61 5.96 -23.35
C SER A 103 29.54 6.35 -21.88
N ASP A 104 30.69 6.70 -21.29
CA ASP A 104 30.83 7.16 -19.90
C ASP A 104 30.19 8.55 -19.65
N GLN A 105 29.52 9.13 -20.67
CA GLN A 105 28.91 10.47 -20.61
C GLN A 105 27.41 10.48 -20.30
N ASP A 106 26.72 9.33 -20.35
CA ASP A 106 25.29 9.25 -20.02
C ASP A 106 25.08 8.68 -18.60
N GLU A 107 24.17 9.28 -17.82
CA GLU A 107 23.82 8.81 -16.47
C GLU A 107 23.30 7.35 -16.44
N PHE A 108 22.97 6.77 -17.60
CA PHE A 108 22.54 5.38 -17.76
C PHE A 108 23.15 4.75 -19.02
N ASN A 109 24.16 3.90 -18.84
CA ASN A 109 24.81 3.14 -19.92
C ASN A 109 23.82 2.16 -20.58
N GLN A 110 23.29 2.52 -21.74
CA GLN A 110 22.42 1.66 -22.54
C GLN A 110 23.27 0.84 -23.51
N GLY A 111 23.21 -0.48 -23.41
CA GLY A 111 24.01 -1.33 -24.29
C GLY A 111 23.66 -2.81 -24.23
N HIS A 112 24.11 -3.56 -25.22
CA HIS A 112 24.01 -5.02 -25.25
C HIS A 112 25.42 -5.62 -25.14
N ILE A 113 25.60 -6.54 -24.20
CA ILE A 113 26.84 -7.32 -24.06
C ILE A 113 26.50 -8.77 -24.38
N ALA A 114 27.10 -9.28 -25.46
CA ALA A 114 27.06 -10.70 -25.78
C ALA A 114 28.29 -11.40 -25.17
N PHE A 115 28.02 -12.39 -24.32
CA PHE A 115 29.00 -13.25 -23.68
C PHE A 115 29.13 -14.54 -24.47
N TYR A 116 30.23 -14.70 -25.19
CA TYR A 116 30.56 -15.93 -25.88
C TYR A 116 31.46 -16.78 -24.98
N PHE A 117 30.98 -17.98 -24.61
CA PHE A 117 31.67 -18.84 -23.66
C PHE A 117 31.87 -20.27 -24.16
N ASP A 118 32.97 -20.89 -23.74
CA ASP A 118 33.30 -22.27 -24.08
C ASP A 118 32.46 -23.27 -23.25
N ASN A 119 31.38 -23.77 -23.85
CA ASN A 119 30.48 -24.73 -23.21
C ASN A 119 31.12 -26.11 -22.90
N THR A 120 32.34 -26.38 -23.36
CA THR A 120 33.11 -27.57 -22.94
C THR A 120 33.73 -27.41 -21.55
N ARG A 121 33.97 -26.17 -21.09
CA ARG A 121 34.55 -25.82 -19.78
C ARG A 121 33.53 -25.09 -18.91
N LYS A 122 32.34 -25.68 -18.79
CA LYS A 122 31.17 -25.03 -18.16
C LYS A 122 31.43 -24.45 -16.77
N ILE A 123 32.19 -25.15 -15.92
CA ILE A 123 32.50 -24.67 -14.56
C ILE A 123 33.26 -23.34 -14.64
N LEU A 124 34.36 -23.30 -15.39
CA LEU A 124 35.15 -22.10 -15.58
C LEU A 124 34.35 -20.99 -16.26
N SER A 125 33.65 -21.32 -17.35
CA SER A 125 32.88 -20.34 -18.11
C SER A 125 31.82 -19.67 -17.26
N ASN A 126 31.11 -20.43 -16.42
CA ASN A 126 30.16 -19.87 -15.48
C ASN A 126 30.85 -18.97 -14.45
N GLU A 127 31.97 -19.40 -13.88
CA GLU A 127 32.71 -18.62 -12.89
C GLU A 127 33.22 -17.28 -13.47
N ILE A 128 33.71 -17.28 -14.71
CA ILE A 128 34.14 -16.06 -15.41
C ILE A 128 32.94 -15.17 -15.75
N VAL A 129 31.85 -15.75 -16.26
CA VAL A 129 30.62 -15.02 -16.59
C VAL A 129 30.02 -14.37 -15.35
N ASP A 130 29.88 -15.14 -14.26
CA ASP A 130 29.35 -14.67 -12.99
C ASP A 130 30.25 -13.58 -12.41
N GLY A 131 31.58 -13.78 -12.41
CA GLY A 131 32.54 -12.78 -11.94
C GLY A 131 32.50 -11.48 -12.74
N ILE A 132 32.39 -11.55 -14.07
CA ILE A 132 32.22 -10.37 -14.93
C ILE A 132 30.85 -9.72 -14.71
N SER A 133 29.80 -10.51 -14.53
CA SER A 133 28.44 -10.02 -14.29
C SER A 133 28.32 -9.33 -12.93
N ASP A 134 28.87 -9.92 -11.88
CA ASP A 134 28.98 -9.32 -10.54
C ASP A 134 29.76 -8.00 -10.60
N PHE A 135 30.90 -8.00 -11.30
CA PHE A 135 31.72 -6.81 -11.46
C PHE A 135 30.98 -5.67 -12.16
N LEU A 136 30.18 -6.00 -13.18
CA LEU A 136 29.35 -5.05 -13.91
C LEU A 136 28.06 -4.67 -13.16
N GLY A 137 27.80 -5.20 -11.96
CA GLY A 137 26.56 -4.98 -11.21
C GLY A 137 25.32 -5.58 -11.90
N LEU A 138 25.53 -6.57 -12.76
CA LEU A 138 24.54 -7.18 -13.63
C LEU A 138 23.85 -8.41 -13.05
N THR A 139 24.41 -8.98 -11.98
CA THR A 139 23.72 -10.01 -11.18
C THR A 139 22.57 -9.36 -10.44
N THR A 140 21.44 -9.32 -11.15
CA THR A 140 20.16 -8.92 -10.60
C THR A 140 19.88 -9.69 -9.32
N GLU A 141 20.01 -9.03 -8.17
CA GLU A 141 19.23 -9.39 -7.00
C GLU A 141 17.76 -9.33 -7.43
N LYS A 142 17.19 -10.49 -7.79
CA LYS A 142 15.76 -10.64 -8.11
C LYS A 142 14.85 -9.99 -7.06
N ILE A 143 15.32 -9.87 -5.83
CA ILE A 143 14.65 -9.24 -4.68
C ILE A 143 14.43 -7.73 -4.89
N SER A 144 15.37 -7.02 -5.52
CA SER A 144 15.27 -5.58 -5.77
C SER A 144 14.31 -5.25 -6.92
N ILE A 145 14.16 -6.14 -7.90
CA ILE A 145 13.27 -5.95 -9.06
C ILE A 145 11.80 -6.16 -8.70
N GLU A 146 11.49 -7.22 -7.96
CA GLU A 146 10.10 -7.48 -7.51
C GLU A 146 9.62 -6.37 -6.56
N SER A 147 10.52 -5.87 -5.71
CA SER A 147 10.26 -4.74 -4.82
C SER A 147 10.03 -3.45 -5.61
N ALA A 148 10.87 -3.15 -6.61
CA ALA A 148 10.71 -1.96 -7.45
C ALA A 148 9.40 -2.01 -8.26
N GLN A 149 9.09 -3.15 -8.90
CA GLN A 149 7.82 -3.34 -9.64
C GLN A 149 6.60 -3.18 -8.74
N THR A 150 6.68 -3.70 -7.51
CA THR A 150 5.62 -3.55 -6.51
C THR A 150 5.46 -2.09 -6.08
N ILE A 151 6.57 -1.36 -5.86
CA ILE A 151 6.55 0.06 -5.52
C ILE A 151 5.91 0.88 -6.65
N PHE A 152 6.31 0.65 -7.91
CA PHE A 152 5.73 1.37 -9.05
C PHE A 152 4.24 1.08 -9.22
N LYS A 153 3.82 -0.18 -9.09
CA LYS A 153 2.39 -0.55 -9.12
C LYS A 153 1.60 0.13 -8.00
N ASN A 154 2.18 0.26 -6.81
CA ASN A 154 1.57 0.97 -5.69
C ASN A 154 1.47 2.48 -5.96
N ILE A 155 2.49 3.08 -6.59
CA ILE A 155 2.47 4.48 -7.00
C ILE A 155 1.39 4.72 -8.07
N GLU A 156 1.28 3.88 -9.10
CA GLU A 156 0.21 3.99 -10.11
C GLU A 156 -1.19 3.90 -9.48
N THR A 157 -1.38 2.92 -8.58
CA THR A 157 -2.64 2.75 -7.85
C THR A 157 -2.95 4.00 -7.01
N LEU A 158 -1.92 4.59 -6.39
CA LEU A 158 -2.05 5.81 -5.61
C LEU A 158 -2.39 7.02 -6.49
N VAL A 159 -1.76 7.19 -7.65
CA VAL A 159 -2.06 8.27 -8.60
C VAL A 159 -3.52 8.18 -9.07
N VAL A 160 -3.98 6.99 -9.47
CA VAL A 160 -5.39 6.79 -9.89
C VAL A 160 -6.36 7.06 -8.73
N PHE A 161 -6.02 6.63 -7.50
CA PHE A 161 -6.83 6.91 -6.33
C PHE A 161 -6.91 8.42 -6.03
N LEU A 162 -5.78 9.12 -6.08
CA LEU A 162 -5.70 10.56 -5.81
C LEU A 162 -6.40 11.38 -6.90
N ASP A 163 -6.34 10.97 -8.17
CA ASP A 163 -7.08 11.61 -9.27
C ASP A 163 -8.60 11.48 -9.10
N ARG A 164 -9.09 10.30 -8.69
CA ARG A 164 -10.50 10.13 -8.32
C ARG A 164 -10.91 11.04 -7.17
N ARG A 165 -10.08 11.15 -6.13
CA ARG A 165 -10.34 12.07 -4.99
C ARG A 165 -10.33 13.54 -5.41
N ASN A 166 -9.46 13.92 -6.34
CA ASN A 166 -9.44 15.27 -6.91
C ASN A 166 -10.77 15.61 -7.62
N ASN A 167 -11.33 14.64 -8.35
CA ASN A 167 -12.65 14.77 -8.97
C ASN A 167 -13.80 14.82 -7.94
N ASP A 168 -13.76 13.99 -6.89
CA ASP A 168 -14.74 14.04 -5.78
C ASP A 168 -14.76 15.44 -5.13
N ILE A 169 -13.59 16.04 -4.91
CA ILE A 169 -13.45 17.39 -4.35
C ILE A 169 -14.09 18.44 -5.26
N LEU A 170 -13.94 18.32 -6.58
CA LEU A 170 -14.57 19.22 -7.55
C LEU A 170 -16.11 19.15 -7.45
N VAL A 171 -16.66 17.94 -7.28
CA VAL A 171 -18.10 17.76 -7.07
C VAL A 171 -18.55 18.46 -5.79
N LEU A 172 -17.83 18.30 -4.68
CA LEU A 172 -18.14 18.97 -3.41
C LEU A 172 -18.10 20.50 -3.50
N ILE A 173 -17.14 21.07 -4.23
CA ILE A 173 -17.09 22.52 -4.48
C ILE A 173 -18.36 22.96 -5.22
N ASN A 174 -18.74 22.27 -6.30
CA ASN A 174 -19.92 22.60 -7.08
C ASN A 174 -21.22 22.48 -6.26
N GLU A 175 -21.35 21.45 -5.41
CA GLU A 175 -22.49 21.28 -4.53
C GLU A 175 -22.57 22.37 -3.46
N SER A 176 -21.41 22.79 -2.91
CA SER A 176 -21.33 23.87 -1.92
C SER A 176 -21.72 25.23 -2.51
N GLU A 177 -21.25 25.53 -3.74
CA GLU A 177 -21.66 26.73 -4.49
C GLU A 177 -23.16 26.72 -4.82
N LYS A 178 -23.71 25.56 -5.19
CA LYS A 178 -25.15 25.41 -5.39
C LYS A 178 -25.93 25.66 -4.09
N MET A 179 -25.48 25.10 -2.97
CA MET A 179 -26.10 25.32 -1.66
C MET A 179 -26.07 26.80 -1.27
N LYS A 180 -24.95 27.48 -1.51
CA LYS A 180 -24.84 28.94 -1.32
C LYS A 180 -25.87 29.69 -2.17
N SER A 181 -26.00 29.34 -3.45
CA SER A 181 -26.98 29.95 -4.36
C SER A 181 -28.42 29.74 -3.87
N ASP A 182 -28.77 28.54 -3.41
CA ASP A 182 -30.11 28.23 -2.89
C ASP A 182 -30.41 29.03 -1.60
N ILE A 183 -29.40 29.20 -0.73
CA ILE A 183 -29.50 29.98 0.49
C ILE A 183 -29.67 31.48 0.18
N LEU A 184 -28.91 32.02 -0.79
CA LEU A 184 -29.06 33.40 -1.25
C LEU A 184 -30.47 33.66 -1.78
N GLN A 185 -31.01 32.75 -2.58
CA GLN A 185 -32.38 32.88 -3.09
C GLN A 185 -33.42 32.87 -1.96
N ARG A 186 -33.23 32.04 -0.92
CA ARG A 186 -34.11 32.04 0.25
C ARG A 186 -33.99 33.34 1.03
N LYS A 187 -32.79 33.88 1.19
CA LYS A 187 -32.55 35.17 1.84
C LYS A 187 -33.29 36.29 1.13
N GLU A 188 -33.21 36.35 -0.21
CA GLU A 188 -33.92 37.36 -1.01
C GLU A 188 -35.43 37.30 -0.74
N ARG A 189 -36.02 36.10 -0.72
CA ARG A 189 -37.45 35.94 -0.38
C ARG A 189 -37.78 36.39 1.04
N LEU A 190 -36.92 36.12 2.02
CA LEU A 190 -37.13 36.58 3.40
C LEU A 190 -37.03 38.10 3.50
N ILE A 191 -36.12 38.73 2.75
CA ILE A 191 -36.01 40.18 2.65
C ILE A 191 -37.29 40.77 2.04
N GLU A 192 -37.80 40.20 0.95
CA GLU A 192 -39.08 40.61 0.34
C GLU A 192 -40.24 40.51 1.34
N ILE A 193 -40.32 39.40 2.09
CA ILE A 193 -41.33 39.22 3.16
C ILE A 193 -41.18 40.30 4.24
N ARG A 194 -39.94 40.60 4.66
CA ARG A 194 -39.67 41.64 5.65
C ARG A 194 -40.09 43.02 5.15
N GLU A 195 -39.81 43.34 3.90
CA GLU A 195 -40.18 44.62 3.28
C GLU A 195 -41.69 44.82 3.19
N ASP A 196 -42.48 43.76 2.92
CA ASP A 196 -43.94 43.84 2.95
C ASP A 196 -44.52 43.84 4.39
N PHE A 197 -43.89 43.10 5.30
CA PHE A 197 -44.34 42.94 6.69
C PHE A 197 -44.10 44.20 7.54
N LEU A 198 -42.91 44.79 7.47
CA LEU A 198 -42.47 45.87 8.37
C LEU A 198 -43.39 47.11 8.35
N PRO A 199 -43.87 47.61 7.20
CA PRO A 199 -44.81 48.73 7.17
C PRO A 199 -46.16 48.41 7.83
N LYS A 200 -46.64 47.15 7.73
CA LYS A 200 -47.89 46.69 8.35
C LYS A 200 -47.71 46.55 9.87
N TYR A 201 -46.59 45.96 10.28
CA TYR A 201 -46.18 45.86 11.68
C TYR A 201 -46.17 47.23 12.36
N GLU A 202 -45.51 48.23 11.76
CA GLU A 202 -45.43 49.59 12.31
C GLU A 202 -46.81 50.26 12.44
N LYS A 203 -47.73 50.02 11.50
CA LYS A 203 -49.11 50.50 11.60
C LYS A 203 -49.84 49.86 12.78
N ILE A 204 -49.67 48.55 12.96
CA ILE A 204 -50.28 47.79 14.05
C ILE A 204 -49.73 48.25 15.42
N LYS A 205 -48.42 48.51 15.55
CA LYS A 205 -47.84 49.08 16.79
C LYS A 205 -48.35 50.48 17.09
N LYS A 206 -48.54 51.31 16.06
CA LYS A 206 -49.20 52.63 16.23
C LYS A 206 -50.63 52.47 16.73
N LEU A 207 -51.39 51.52 16.17
CA LEU A 207 -52.75 51.21 16.62
C LEU A 207 -52.77 50.73 18.08
N GLN A 208 -51.85 49.84 18.47
CA GLN A 208 -51.68 49.40 19.86
C GLN A 208 -51.48 50.59 20.81
N LYS A 209 -50.60 51.52 20.44
CA LYS A 209 -50.36 52.73 21.24
C LYS A 209 -51.64 53.57 21.36
N SER A 210 -52.40 53.74 20.27
CA SER A 210 -53.67 54.45 20.29
C SER A 210 -54.72 53.76 21.17
N ILE A 211 -54.89 52.44 21.05
CA ILE A 211 -55.81 51.64 21.89
C ILE A 211 -55.41 51.74 23.37
N LYS A 212 -54.12 51.68 23.68
CA LYS A 212 -53.62 51.83 25.06
C LYS A 212 -53.95 53.20 25.66
N ASN A 213 -53.83 54.26 24.87
CA ASN A 213 -54.22 55.61 25.30
C ASN A 213 -55.74 55.70 25.51
N ILE A 214 -56.55 55.20 24.56
CA ILE A 214 -58.01 55.18 24.68
C ILE A 214 -58.44 54.39 25.92
N SER A 215 -57.88 53.20 26.13
CA SER A 215 -58.16 52.39 27.32
C SER A 215 -57.83 53.16 28.59
N LYS A 216 -56.69 53.86 28.66
CA LYS A 216 -56.37 54.67 29.84
C LYS A 216 -57.42 55.76 30.10
N ASP A 217 -57.93 56.40 29.05
CA ASP A 217 -58.97 57.43 29.16
C ASP A 217 -60.31 56.80 29.59
N VAL A 218 -60.68 55.63 29.04
CA VAL A 218 -61.86 54.84 29.42
C VAL A 218 -61.78 54.39 30.89
N ASP A 219 -60.64 53.83 31.32
CA ASP A 219 -60.41 53.40 32.70
C ASP A 219 -60.63 54.57 33.68
N SER A 220 -60.08 55.74 33.36
CA SER A 220 -60.25 56.94 34.20
C SER A 220 -61.69 57.47 34.22
N SER A 221 -62.38 57.38 33.08
CA SER A 221 -63.79 57.81 32.96
C SER A 221 -64.73 56.85 33.70
N TYR A 222 -64.49 55.55 33.60
CA TYR A 222 -65.24 54.52 34.32
C TYR A 222 -65.03 54.67 35.83
N MET A 223 -63.79 54.83 36.32
CA MET A 223 -63.53 55.05 37.75
C MET A 223 -64.22 56.31 38.30
N SER A 224 -64.27 57.38 37.51
CA SER A 224 -65.01 58.60 37.90
C SER A 224 -66.51 58.34 37.93
N PHE A 225 -67.05 57.68 36.90
CA PHE A 225 -68.47 57.37 36.78
C PHE A 225 -68.95 56.45 37.91
N ASP A 226 -68.22 55.37 38.18
CA ASP A 226 -68.45 54.42 39.27
C ASP A 226 -68.52 55.14 40.62
N SER A 227 -67.52 55.99 40.91
CA SER A 227 -67.52 56.80 42.13
C SER A 227 -68.68 57.81 42.18
N ASP A 228 -69.08 58.41 41.06
CA ASP A 228 -70.19 59.35 41.00
C ASP A 228 -71.54 58.63 41.21
N ILE A 229 -71.69 57.40 40.70
CA ILE A 229 -72.85 56.54 40.92
C ILE A 229 -72.95 56.11 42.38
N ASP A 230 -71.85 55.69 43.00
CA ASP A 230 -71.83 55.35 44.43
C ASP A 230 -72.25 56.53 45.30
N ASN A 231 -71.64 57.70 45.07
CA ASN A 231 -72.02 58.93 45.78
C ASN A 231 -73.50 59.31 45.56
N PHE A 232 -74.03 59.01 44.37
CA PHE A 232 -75.43 59.27 44.04
C PHE A 232 -76.35 58.29 44.77
N LYS A 233 -76.05 56.98 44.76
CA LYS A 233 -76.75 55.94 45.52
C LYS A 233 -76.78 56.28 47.01
N ASP A 234 -75.66 56.70 47.59
CA ASP A 234 -75.59 57.16 48.99
C ASP A 234 -76.55 58.32 49.29
N LYS A 235 -76.63 59.32 48.40
CA LYS A 235 -77.59 60.43 48.55
C LYS A 235 -79.04 59.99 48.39
N VAL A 236 -79.31 59.05 47.49
CA VAL A 236 -80.66 58.46 47.34
C VAL A 236 -81.05 57.74 48.63
N ASN A 237 -80.13 56.97 49.22
CA ASN A 237 -80.33 56.30 50.51
C ASN A 237 -80.58 57.31 51.65
N GLU A 238 -79.84 58.43 51.70
CA GLU A 238 -80.11 59.51 52.68
C GLU A 238 -81.52 60.10 52.53
N ILE A 239 -81.98 60.31 51.28
CA ILE A 239 -83.34 60.78 50.99
C ILE A 239 -84.36 59.73 51.42
N GLU A 240 -84.14 58.45 51.10
CA GLU A 240 -85.04 57.36 51.49
C GLU A 240 -85.15 57.25 53.01
N ASN A 241 -84.03 57.29 53.73
CA ASN A 241 -84.02 57.30 55.20
C ASN A 241 -84.77 58.52 55.77
N SER A 242 -84.58 59.70 55.19
CA SER A 242 -85.29 60.91 55.61
C SER A 242 -86.80 60.80 55.38
N ILE A 243 -87.22 60.14 54.30
CA ILE A 243 -88.63 59.84 54.02
C ILE A 243 -89.18 58.83 55.05
N GLU A 244 -88.42 57.79 55.38
CA GLU A 244 -88.82 56.81 56.39
C GLU A 244 -88.98 57.46 57.77
N GLU A 245 -88.07 58.33 58.19
CA GLU A 245 -88.20 59.10 59.44
C GLU A 245 -89.47 59.96 59.46
N VAL A 246 -89.79 60.64 58.35
CA VAL A 246 -91.01 61.44 58.22
C VAL A 246 -92.27 60.56 58.28
N LEU A 247 -92.23 59.37 57.67
CA LEU A 247 -93.32 58.39 57.72
C LEU A 247 -93.51 57.80 59.13
N GLU A 248 -92.44 57.58 59.90
CA GLU A 248 -92.51 57.08 61.29
C GLU A 248 -93.10 58.13 62.25
N VAL A 249 -92.73 59.41 62.11
CA VAL A 249 -93.26 60.51 62.94
C VAL A 249 -94.77 60.73 62.73
N ALA A 250 -95.29 60.43 61.54
CA ALA A 250 -96.70 60.61 61.19
C ALA A 250 -97.65 59.56 61.83
N ASN A 251 -97.12 58.55 62.53
CA ASN A 251 -97.80 57.65 63.46
C ASN A 251 -99.23 57.20 63.06
N ILE A 252 -99.41 56.33 62.06
CA ILE A 252 -100.67 55.58 61.80
C ILE A 252 -100.43 54.40 60.82
N PRO A 253 -101.25 53.31 60.86
CA PRO A 253 -100.87 51.94 60.49
C PRO A 253 -101.10 51.55 59.02
N ASN A 254 -100.41 50.47 58.61
CA ASN A 254 -100.53 49.69 57.37
C ASN A 254 -101.73 50.00 56.46
N TYR A 255 -101.46 50.59 55.30
CA TYR A 255 -102.37 50.56 54.16
C TYR A 255 -101.77 49.74 53.01
N TYR A 256 -102.61 48.87 52.43
CA TYR A 256 -102.33 48.11 51.22
C TYR A 256 -102.41 49.05 50.00
N VAL A 257 -101.38 49.06 49.16
CA VAL A 257 -101.40 49.73 47.85
C VAL A 257 -101.56 48.65 46.77
N TYR A 258 -102.62 48.77 45.96
CA TYR A 258 -102.88 47.93 44.78
C TYR A 258 -102.17 48.51 43.54
N GLU A 259 -101.52 47.64 42.77
CA GLU A 259 -100.85 47.92 41.49
C GLU A 259 -101.85 48.13 40.35
N ILE A 260 -101.84 49.27 39.62
CA ILE A 260 -102.36 49.37 38.23
C ILE A 260 -101.60 50.42 37.39
N ASN A 261 -101.17 49.99 36.19
CA ASN A 261 -100.43 50.69 35.13
C ASN A 261 -101.25 51.72 34.29
N LYS A 262 -100.55 52.77 33.79
CA LYS A 262 -100.77 53.67 32.61
C LYS A 262 -101.78 54.86 32.65
N THR A 263 -101.19 56.08 32.61
CA THR A 263 -101.55 57.42 32.02
C THR A 263 -103.00 57.87 31.70
N PHE A 264 -103.29 59.19 31.87
CA PHE A 264 -103.79 60.22 30.89
C PHE A 264 -104.51 61.45 31.56
N PHE A 265 -104.63 62.60 30.84
CA PHE A 265 -104.53 64.03 31.26
C PHE A 265 -105.84 64.84 31.62
N ILE A 266 -105.71 66.02 32.29
CA ILE A 266 -106.14 67.42 31.86
C ILE A 266 -106.35 68.46 33.02
N THR A 267 -105.96 69.73 32.76
CA THR A 267 -106.02 71.11 33.39
C THR A 267 -107.20 71.55 34.31
N THR A 268 -107.23 72.60 35.18
CA THR A 268 -106.47 73.86 35.47
C THR A 268 -106.92 74.55 36.80
N ASN A 269 -106.07 75.45 37.34
CA ASN A 269 -106.32 76.79 37.96
C ASN A 269 -106.37 77.05 39.51
N LYS A 270 -105.42 77.90 39.96
CA LYS A 270 -105.34 78.79 41.17
C LYS A 270 -105.25 78.08 42.55
N THR A 271 -104.36 78.38 43.51
CA THR A 271 -103.59 79.58 43.87
C THR A 271 -102.46 79.21 44.85
N TYR A 272 -101.42 80.05 44.89
CA TYR A 272 -100.13 79.97 45.59
C TYR A 272 -100.07 79.39 47.02
N LEU A 273 -99.05 78.56 47.25
CA LEU A 273 -98.29 78.50 48.50
C LEU A 273 -96.80 78.38 48.18
N ASN A 274 -96.06 79.35 48.68
CA ASN A 274 -94.64 79.60 48.45
C ASN A 274 -93.82 78.78 49.46
N LEU A 275 -93.04 77.82 48.98
CA LEU A 275 -91.91 77.21 49.69
C LEU A 275 -90.65 77.42 48.85
N ASN A 276 -90.30 78.69 48.62
CA ASN A 276 -88.95 79.08 48.26
C ASN A 276 -88.02 78.67 49.40
N ASN A 277 -87.32 77.54 49.24
CA ASN A 277 -85.89 77.36 49.54
C ASN A 277 -85.55 75.88 49.69
N PHE A 278 -85.41 75.17 48.57
CA PHE A 278 -84.29 74.24 48.39
C PHE A 278 -83.80 74.46 46.97
N SER A 279 -82.62 75.08 46.85
CA SER A 279 -81.98 75.33 45.57
C SER A 279 -81.55 73.99 44.98
N TYR A 280 -82.05 73.68 43.79
CA TYR A 280 -81.35 72.77 42.88
C TYR A 280 -80.00 73.44 42.55
N GLU A 281 -78.90 72.92 43.09
CA GLU A 281 -77.65 73.09 42.35
C GLU A 281 -77.84 72.36 41.02
N LYS A 282 -77.84 73.14 39.95
CA LYS A 282 -77.62 72.63 38.59
C LYS A 282 -76.38 71.75 38.64
N ILE A 283 -76.55 70.44 38.61
CA ILE A 283 -75.46 69.56 38.20
C ILE A 283 -75.28 69.82 36.71
N ASN A 284 -74.30 70.66 36.43
CA ASN A 284 -73.86 70.98 35.09
C ASN A 284 -73.10 69.75 34.57
N LEU A 285 -73.80 68.80 33.95
CA LEU A 285 -73.20 67.71 33.17
C LEU A 285 -72.63 68.30 31.85
N SER A 286 -71.71 69.24 31.99
CA SER A 286 -70.77 69.59 30.93
C SER A 286 -69.52 68.77 31.18
N ILE A 287 -69.49 67.54 30.65
CA ILE A 287 -68.32 66.73 30.23
C ILE A 287 -68.87 65.31 30.06
N ILE A 288 -69.16 64.91 28.82
CA ILE A 288 -68.95 63.61 28.18
C ILE A 288 -69.66 63.69 26.82
N ASN A 289 -68.91 64.17 25.84
CA ASN A 289 -69.36 64.34 24.46
C ASN A 289 -68.98 63.06 23.67
N ILE A 290 -69.47 61.90 24.11
CA ILE A 290 -69.15 60.61 23.46
C ILE A 290 -70.37 59.97 22.78
N THR A 291 -71.59 60.42 23.05
CA THR A 291 -72.74 60.16 22.17
C THR A 291 -73.67 61.36 22.17
N ASN A 292 -74.04 61.86 20.98
CA ASN A 292 -75.01 62.94 20.75
C ASN A 292 -76.43 62.48 21.17
N HIS A 293 -76.65 62.18 22.44
CA HIS A 293 -77.97 61.96 23.01
C HIS A 293 -78.15 62.94 24.16
N GLU A 294 -78.87 64.03 23.89
CA GLU A 294 -79.38 64.93 24.92
C GLU A 294 -80.26 64.12 25.87
N PHE A 295 -79.75 63.84 27.07
CA PHE A 295 -80.52 63.15 28.09
C PHE A 295 -81.52 64.14 28.70
N VAL A 296 -82.70 64.21 28.09
CA VAL A 296 -83.85 64.92 28.64
C VAL A 296 -84.35 64.09 29.81
N ILE A 297 -84.02 64.51 31.04
CA ILE A 297 -84.66 63.99 32.25
C ILE A 297 -86.18 64.18 32.05
N PRO A 298 -86.97 63.11 31.94
CA PRO A 298 -88.40 63.25 31.74
C PRO A 298 -88.99 64.02 32.94
N PRO A 299 -89.87 65.00 32.72
CA PRO A 299 -90.50 65.71 33.84
C PRO A 299 -91.26 64.68 34.70
N VAL A 300 -90.88 64.57 35.97
CA VAL A 300 -91.65 63.82 36.97
C VAL A 300 -92.92 64.62 37.24
N ASN A 301 -93.94 64.39 36.41
CA ASN A 301 -95.27 64.97 36.59
C ASN A 301 -96.03 64.16 37.65
N TYR A 302 -96.15 64.69 38.86
CA TYR A 302 -97.13 64.22 39.83
C TYR A 302 -98.54 64.61 39.39
N SER A 303 -99.46 63.64 39.25
CA SER A 303 -100.90 63.89 39.16
C SER A 303 -101.66 63.04 40.17
N VAL A 304 -102.21 63.70 41.20
CA VAL A 304 -103.16 63.13 42.15
C VAL A 304 -104.56 63.15 41.53
N ILE A 305 -105.29 62.03 41.56
CA ILE A 305 -106.70 61.96 41.19
C ILE A 305 -107.50 61.46 42.40
N LEU A 306 -108.33 62.33 42.96
CA LEU A 306 -109.46 62.00 43.85
C LEU A 306 -110.75 62.17 43.05
N ASN A 307 -111.62 61.16 43.01
CA ASN A 307 -113.03 61.26 42.61
C ASN A 307 -113.76 59.95 42.97
N GLU A 308 -114.95 59.91 43.58
CA GLU A 308 -115.86 60.95 44.03
C GLU A 308 -116.96 60.30 44.92
N THR A 309 -117.66 61.09 45.74
CA THR A 309 -119.01 60.81 46.31
C THR A 309 -119.17 60.10 47.67
N ARG A 310 -118.53 60.64 48.71
CA ARG A 310 -119.31 61.17 49.84
C ARG A 310 -118.94 62.64 50.00
N LYS A 311 -119.93 63.52 50.19
CA LYS A 311 -119.71 64.89 50.64
C LYS A 311 -118.91 64.84 51.94
N ILE A 312 -117.59 64.97 51.83
CA ILE A 312 -116.70 65.23 52.94
C ILE A 312 -116.38 66.71 52.83
N ASP A 313 -116.69 67.43 53.88
CA ASP A 313 -116.45 68.84 54.04
C ASP A 313 -114.92 69.07 54.03
N TYR A 314 -114.39 69.73 53.00
CA TYR A 314 -112.94 69.95 52.83
C TYR A 314 -112.36 70.99 53.82
N SER A 315 -113.17 71.48 54.76
CA SER A 315 -112.70 72.24 55.93
C SER A 315 -112.26 71.35 57.11
N SER A 316 -112.24 70.02 56.98
CA SER A 316 -111.90 69.11 58.09
C SER A 316 -111.19 67.79 57.73
N LEU A 317 -110.50 67.69 56.58
CA LEU A 317 -109.45 66.66 56.38
C LEU A 317 -108.17 67.13 57.08
N PRO A 318 -107.62 66.40 58.06
CA PRO A 318 -106.35 66.74 58.67
C PRO A 318 -105.26 66.73 57.59
N ILE A 319 -104.35 67.71 57.65
CA ILE A 319 -103.24 67.93 56.72
C ILE A 319 -102.40 66.64 56.48
N ASP A 320 -102.46 65.69 57.42
CA ASP A 320 -101.68 64.45 57.48
C ASP A 320 -101.98 63.43 56.36
N GLU A 321 -103.24 63.23 55.91
CA GLU A 321 -103.55 62.13 54.96
C GLU A 321 -103.10 62.41 53.51
N SER A 322 -103.21 63.66 53.05
CA SER A 322 -102.77 64.06 51.69
C SER A 322 -101.25 64.07 51.54
N PHE A 323 -100.55 64.38 52.62
CA PHE A 323 -99.10 64.37 52.71
C PHE A 323 -98.55 62.94 52.61
N ASN A 324 -99.22 61.97 53.25
CA ASN A 324 -98.81 60.56 53.26
C ASN A 324 -98.88 59.90 51.87
N PHE A 325 -99.94 60.13 51.09
CA PHE A 325 -100.06 59.55 49.74
C PHE A 325 -98.98 60.08 48.78
N ALA A 326 -98.66 61.38 48.87
CA ALA A 326 -97.56 61.98 48.12
C ALA A 326 -96.21 61.35 48.48
N MET A 327 -95.99 61.05 49.76
CA MET A 327 -94.75 60.46 50.26
C MET A 327 -94.54 59.01 49.80
N ILE A 328 -95.59 58.17 49.83
CA ILE A 328 -95.54 56.78 49.32
C ILE A 328 -95.26 56.76 47.80
N SER A 329 -95.92 57.65 47.05
CA SER A 329 -95.71 57.78 45.60
C SER A 329 -94.29 58.29 45.27
N PHE A 330 -93.73 59.14 46.12
CA PHE A 330 -92.34 59.59 46.03
C PHE A 330 -91.36 58.45 46.31
N LYS A 331 -91.60 57.64 47.35
CA LYS A 331 -90.80 56.42 47.63
C LYS A 331 -90.83 55.43 46.46
N GLN A 332 -92.00 55.11 45.91
CA GLN A 332 -92.08 54.20 44.76
C GLN A 332 -91.36 54.75 43.51
N GLY A 333 -91.38 56.08 43.32
CA GLY A 333 -90.61 56.76 42.28
C GLY A 333 -89.09 56.64 42.48
N ILE A 334 -88.62 56.74 43.74
CA ILE A 334 -87.22 56.52 44.11
C ILE A 334 -86.80 55.08 43.78
N ASN A 335 -87.55 54.07 44.23
CA ASN A 335 -87.20 52.66 44.00
C ASN A 335 -87.12 52.32 42.50
N THR A 336 -88.08 52.80 41.69
CA THR A 336 -88.06 52.57 40.23
C THR A 336 -86.85 53.22 39.55
N PHE A 337 -86.41 54.36 40.10
CA PHE A 337 -85.26 55.09 39.61
C PHE A 337 -83.93 54.44 40.05
N GLU A 338 -83.87 53.90 41.27
CA GLU A 338 -82.76 53.07 41.76
C GLU A 338 -82.56 51.82 40.90
N ASP A 339 -83.64 51.06 40.63
CA ASP A 339 -83.61 49.90 39.72
C ASP A 339 -83.07 50.28 38.32
N SER A 340 -83.42 51.48 37.84
CA SER A 340 -82.94 51.99 36.54
C SER A 340 -81.46 52.36 36.58
N ILE A 341 -80.97 52.87 37.71
CA ILE A 341 -79.55 53.18 37.93
C ILE A 341 -78.73 51.91 38.02
N ASP A 342 -79.19 50.91 38.78
CA ASP A 342 -78.50 49.62 38.90
C ASP A 342 -78.39 48.91 37.56
N SER A 343 -79.48 48.90 36.78
CA SER A 343 -79.43 48.33 35.43
C SER A 343 -78.48 49.10 34.49
N PHE A 344 -78.37 50.42 34.65
CA PHE A 344 -77.45 51.23 33.86
C PHE A 344 -75.99 50.95 34.25
N ASP A 345 -75.69 50.91 35.55
CA ASP A 345 -74.39 50.59 36.13
C ASP A 345 -73.89 49.20 35.70
N GLU A 346 -74.74 48.17 35.82
CA GLU A 346 -74.43 46.81 35.37
C GLU A 346 -74.09 46.76 33.87
N ASN A 347 -74.84 47.51 33.04
CA ASN A 347 -74.57 47.58 31.61
C ASN A 347 -73.24 48.28 31.30
N ILE A 348 -72.92 49.40 31.96
CA ILE A 348 -71.65 50.12 31.78
C ILE A 348 -70.47 49.25 32.22
N THR A 349 -70.58 48.59 33.37
CA THR A 349 -69.57 47.66 33.89
C THR A 349 -69.32 46.52 32.90
N ARG A 350 -70.37 45.91 32.36
CA ARG A 350 -70.23 44.86 31.34
C ARG A 350 -69.53 45.35 30.06
N TYR A 351 -69.86 46.55 29.56
CA TYR A 351 -69.19 47.11 28.39
C TYR A 351 -67.71 47.41 28.67
N TYR A 352 -67.39 47.88 29.87
CA TYR A 352 -66.01 48.11 30.31
C TYR A 352 -65.20 46.80 30.34
N GLU A 353 -65.76 45.74 30.94
CA GLU A 353 -65.13 44.42 30.99
C GLU A 353 -64.87 43.85 29.59
N LEU A 354 -65.85 43.92 28.68
CA LEU A 354 -65.70 43.48 27.28
C LEU A 354 -64.61 44.26 26.53
N LEU A 355 -64.51 45.58 26.75
CA LEU A 355 -63.46 46.40 26.13
C LEU A 355 -62.07 46.02 26.65
N ASN A 356 -61.95 45.71 27.94
CA ASN A 356 -60.69 45.30 28.54
C ASN A 356 -60.27 43.89 28.08
N GLU A 357 -61.22 42.96 27.92
CA GLU A 357 -60.98 41.64 27.34
C GLU A 357 -60.47 41.76 25.89
N GLN A 358 -61.14 42.54 25.05
CA GLN A 358 -60.72 42.76 23.65
C GLN A 358 -59.33 43.40 23.54
N LYS A 359 -58.97 44.28 24.48
CA LYS A 359 -57.62 44.85 24.56
C LYS A 359 -56.57 43.79 24.90
N LEU A 360 -56.86 42.90 25.86
CA LEU A 360 -55.94 41.81 26.23
C LEU A 360 -55.70 40.86 25.06
N GLU A 361 -56.77 40.45 24.36
CA GLU A 361 -56.66 39.64 23.14
C GLU A 361 -55.81 40.34 22.07
N PHE A 362 -56.02 41.65 21.88
CA PHE A 362 -55.22 42.43 20.94
C PHE A 362 -53.73 42.45 21.34
N ASP A 363 -53.41 42.68 22.61
CA ASP A 363 -52.03 42.68 23.11
C ASP A 363 -51.35 41.30 22.93
N GLU A 364 -52.09 40.20 23.08
CA GLU A 364 -51.59 38.84 22.81
C GLU A 364 -51.25 38.65 21.32
N ILE A 365 -52.11 39.12 20.41
CA ILE A 365 -51.83 39.11 18.97
C ILE A 365 -50.57 39.92 18.66
N ILE A 366 -50.40 41.09 19.28
CA ILE A 366 -49.18 41.90 19.11
C ILE A 366 -47.94 41.13 19.56
N TYR A 367 -48.01 40.43 20.68
CA TYR A 367 -46.87 39.64 21.17
C TYR A 367 -46.44 38.57 20.16
N GLN A 368 -47.41 37.86 19.55
CA GLN A 368 -47.10 36.89 18.49
C GLN A 368 -46.47 37.55 17.26
N ILE A 369 -46.98 38.71 16.85
CA ILE A 369 -46.43 39.49 15.72
C ILE A 369 -45.02 40.01 16.04
N ASP A 370 -44.75 40.43 17.27
CA ASP A 370 -43.41 40.85 17.73
C ASP A 370 -42.42 39.68 17.61
N ASN A 371 -42.83 38.46 17.98
CA ASN A 371 -42.00 37.26 17.80
C ASN A 371 -41.72 36.95 16.32
N VAL A 372 -42.72 37.10 15.44
CA VAL A 372 -42.52 36.92 13.99
C VAL A 372 -41.47 37.89 13.45
N LYS A 373 -41.48 39.15 13.91
CA LYS A 373 -40.46 40.13 13.53
C LYS A 373 -39.07 39.68 13.95
N ILE A 374 -38.91 39.28 15.22
CA ILE A 374 -37.61 38.84 15.78
C ILE A 374 -37.09 37.64 15.00
N LEU A 375 -37.91 36.61 14.81
CA LEU A 375 -37.52 35.40 14.07
C LEU A 375 -37.14 35.70 12.62
N LEU A 376 -37.85 36.62 11.97
CA LEU A 376 -37.55 37.02 10.60
C LEU A 376 -36.20 37.73 10.48
N ASP A 377 -35.89 38.64 11.40
CA ASP A 377 -34.60 39.35 11.43
C ASP A 377 -33.46 38.38 11.79
N GLU A 378 -33.64 37.52 12.80
CA GLU A 378 -32.65 36.51 13.20
C GLU A 378 -32.34 35.50 12.07
N GLU A 379 -33.35 35.04 11.32
CA GLU A 379 -33.14 34.09 10.21
C GLU A 379 -32.38 34.73 9.05
N ILE A 380 -32.63 36.01 8.74
CA ILE A 380 -31.89 36.76 7.72
C ILE A 380 -30.41 36.92 8.13
N ASP A 381 -30.14 37.25 9.38
CA ASP A 381 -28.77 37.42 9.91
C ASP A 381 -28.03 36.07 10.03
N ALA A 382 -28.72 35.00 10.45
CA ALA A 382 -28.17 33.65 10.49
C ALA A 382 -27.76 33.18 9.07
N THR A 383 -28.56 33.54 8.07
CA THR A 383 -28.27 33.23 6.66
C THR A 383 -26.95 33.84 6.19
N ASP A 384 -26.62 35.07 6.59
CA ASP A 384 -25.32 35.68 6.28
C ASP A 384 -24.14 34.92 6.90
N THR A 385 -24.33 34.43 8.12
CA THR A 385 -23.32 33.60 8.81
C THR A 385 -23.12 32.27 8.09
N TYR A 386 -24.20 31.64 7.60
CA TYR A 386 -24.11 30.41 6.81
C TYR A 386 -23.40 30.62 5.48
N ILE A 387 -23.72 31.69 4.74
CA ILE A 387 -23.05 32.02 3.48
C ILE A 387 -21.54 32.22 3.71
N LYS A 388 -21.15 33.00 4.73
CA LYS A 388 -19.74 33.22 5.07
C LYS A 388 -19.00 31.92 5.39
N THR A 389 -19.64 31.03 6.15
CA THR A 389 -19.02 29.74 6.54
C THR A 389 -18.84 28.83 5.32
N ILE A 390 -19.80 28.83 4.39
CA ILE A 390 -19.69 28.10 3.12
C ILE A 390 -18.53 28.65 2.30
N ASP A 391 -18.41 29.97 2.17
CA ASP A 391 -17.32 30.62 1.42
C ASP A 391 -15.93 30.25 1.98
N GLU A 392 -15.76 30.36 3.30
CA GLU A 392 -14.51 29.96 3.96
C GLU A 392 -14.19 28.47 3.74
N SER A 393 -15.20 27.61 3.68
CA SER A 393 -15.04 26.18 3.43
C SER A 393 -14.68 25.90 1.96
N VAL A 394 -15.32 26.57 1.00
CA VAL A 394 -15.01 26.46 -0.43
C VAL A 394 -13.58 26.89 -0.72
N ILE A 395 -13.10 27.98 -0.10
CA ILE A 395 -11.71 28.44 -0.23
C ILE A 395 -10.73 27.36 0.23
N LYS A 396 -10.90 26.82 1.45
CA LYS A 396 -10.01 25.77 2.00
C LYS A 396 -10.00 24.50 1.14
N ILE A 397 -11.16 24.09 0.64
CA ILE A 397 -11.29 22.91 -0.22
C ILE A 397 -10.61 23.16 -1.58
N THR A 398 -10.69 24.39 -2.09
CA THR A 398 -10.02 24.78 -3.34
C THR A 398 -8.50 24.80 -3.21
N GLU A 399 -7.96 25.37 -2.12
CA GLU A 399 -6.51 25.35 -1.83
C GLU A 399 -5.97 23.92 -1.69
N LEU A 400 -6.74 23.04 -1.00
CA LEU A 400 -6.40 21.63 -0.87
C LEU A 400 -6.38 20.93 -2.24
N ARG A 401 -7.32 21.26 -3.12
CA ARG A 401 -7.38 20.75 -4.49
C ARG A 401 -6.17 21.19 -5.33
N GLU A 402 -5.78 22.46 -5.25
CA GLU A 402 -4.61 22.98 -5.96
C GLU A 402 -3.31 22.31 -5.50
N THR A 403 -3.17 22.13 -4.19
CA THR A 403 -2.03 21.41 -3.59
C THR A 403 -2.02 19.94 -4.04
N LEU A 404 -3.19 19.29 -4.09
CA LEU A 404 -3.29 17.92 -4.57
C LEU A 404 -2.96 17.81 -6.07
N SER A 405 -3.44 18.73 -6.89
CA SER A 405 -3.20 18.76 -8.34
C SER A 405 -1.72 18.95 -8.68
N THR A 406 -1.05 19.88 -8.00
CA THR A 406 0.39 20.12 -8.19
C THR A 406 1.25 18.93 -7.76
N ASN A 407 0.85 18.22 -6.71
CA ASN A 407 1.54 16.99 -6.29
C ASN A 407 1.24 15.81 -7.23
N LEU A 408 0.02 15.71 -7.77
CA LEU A 408 -0.36 14.73 -8.79
C LEU A 408 0.44 14.89 -10.08
N GLU A 409 0.62 16.13 -10.55
CA GLU A 409 1.41 16.44 -11.75
C GLU A 409 2.85 15.92 -11.62
N LYS A 410 3.51 16.22 -10.48
CA LYS A 410 4.86 15.72 -10.17
C LYS A 410 4.95 14.19 -10.12
N LEU A 411 3.90 13.51 -9.65
CA LEU A 411 3.86 12.05 -9.59
C LEU A 411 3.57 11.42 -10.95
N SER A 412 2.86 12.13 -11.84
CA SER A 412 2.52 11.66 -13.18
C SER A 412 3.70 11.69 -14.18
N GLU A 413 4.73 12.50 -13.89
CA GLU A 413 5.98 12.54 -14.67
C GLU A 413 6.85 11.28 -14.51
N LEU A 414 6.57 10.44 -13.50
CA LEU A 414 7.24 9.15 -13.29
C LEU A 414 6.72 8.11 -14.28
N ASN A 415 7.19 8.19 -15.53
CA ASN A 415 6.80 7.28 -16.62
C ASN A 415 7.33 5.84 -16.37
N PRO A 416 6.48 4.79 -16.42
CA PRO A 416 6.89 3.38 -16.26
C PRO A 416 7.90 2.91 -17.32
N ALA A 417 7.96 3.53 -18.50
CA ALA A 417 8.99 3.22 -19.50
C ALA A 417 10.41 3.61 -19.03
N ILE A 418 10.52 4.58 -18.12
CA ILE A 418 11.79 4.96 -17.50
C ILE A 418 12.18 3.93 -16.44
N ALA A 419 11.22 3.41 -15.66
CA ALA A 419 11.47 2.37 -14.66
C ALA A 419 12.02 1.08 -15.30
N GLU A 420 11.46 0.63 -16.42
CA GLU A 420 11.97 -0.55 -17.14
C GLU A 420 13.38 -0.31 -17.70
N LYS A 421 13.67 0.91 -18.15
CA LYS A 421 14.98 1.35 -18.66
C LYS A 421 16.04 1.55 -17.56
N LEU A 422 15.61 1.92 -16.34
CA LEU A 422 16.45 2.07 -15.15
C LEU A 422 16.78 0.73 -14.48
N ILE A 423 15.93 -0.28 -14.63
CA ILE A 423 16.07 -1.57 -13.92
C ILE A 423 16.97 -2.56 -14.68
N LYS A 424 17.16 -2.41 -16.00
CA LYS A 424 18.11 -3.21 -16.80
C LYS A 424 18.66 -2.43 -18.00
N PRO A 425 19.61 -1.50 -17.80
CA PRO A 425 20.14 -0.70 -18.89
C PRO A 425 21.04 -1.52 -19.84
N ILE A 426 21.59 -2.64 -19.36
CA ILE A 426 22.44 -3.55 -20.14
C ILE A 426 21.72 -4.87 -20.42
N LEU A 427 21.40 -5.13 -21.69
CA LEU A 427 20.88 -6.42 -22.15
C LEU A 427 22.04 -7.41 -22.29
N GLN A 428 21.85 -8.64 -21.82
CA GLN A 428 22.87 -9.68 -21.87
C GLN A 428 22.39 -10.84 -22.75
N SER A 429 23.23 -11.28 -23.68
CA SER A 429 23.07 -12.57 -24.35
C SER A 429 24.22 -13.49 -23.96
N PHE A 430 23.91 -14.77 -23.76
CA PHE A 430 24.90 -15.81 -23.46
C PHE A 430 24.94 -16.78 -24.62
N GLU A 431 26.00 -16.72 -25.41
CA GLU A 431 26.15 -17.49 -26.64
C GLU A 431 27.21 -18.59 -26.45
N PRO A 432 26.81 -19.86 -26.35
CA PRO A 432 27.79 -20.94 -26.31
C PRO A 432 28.51 -21.02 -27.66
N VAL A 433 29.82 -21.23 -27.65
CA VAL A 433 30.64 -21.40 -28.87
C VAL A 433 30.12 -22.52 -29.79
N GLN A 434 29.51 -23.55 -29.18
CA GLN A 434 29.01 -24.71 -29.87
C GLN A 434 27.54 -24.99 -29.48
N PRO A 435 26.58 -24.26 -30.06
CA PRO A 435 25.16 -24.35 -29.68
C PRO A 435 24.54 -25.69 -30.11
N GLY A 436 23.62 -26.21 -29.28
CA GLY A 436 22.82 -27.40 -29.61
C GLY A 436 23.53 -28.76 -29.44
N ILE A 437 24.76 -28.78 -28.93
CA ILE A 437 25.46 -30.04 -28.61
C ILE A 437 25.04 -30.57 -27.23
N GLU A 438 24.71 -31.86 -27.17
CA GLU A 438 24.40 -32.56 -25.92
C GLU A 438 25.58 -32.55 -24.94
N ASN A 439 25.29 -32.40 -23.63
CA ASN A 439 26.31 -32.37 -22.57
C ASN A 439 27.30 -33.54 -22.63
N ILE A 440 26.84 -34.74 -23.00
CA ILE A 440 27.70 -35.92 -23.08
C ILE A 440 28.79 -35.79 -24.16
N LYS A 441 28.48 -35.14 -25.28
CA LYS A 441 29.43 -34.90 -26.37
C LYS A 441 30.49 -33.87 -25.94
N LEU A 442 30.11 -32.87 -25.15
CA LEU A 442 31.02 -31.85 -24.62
C LEU A 442 32.01 -32.42 -23.60
N SER A 443 31.56 -33.32 -22.72
CA SER A 443 32.43 -33.96 -21.72
C SER A 443 33.27 -35.13 -22.26
N TYR A 444 33.00 -35.58 -23.49
CA TYR A 444 33.59 -36.79 -24.03
C TYR A 444 35.12 -36.79 -24.14
N PRO A 445 35.80 -35.73 -24.63
CA PRO A 445 37.27 -35.70 -24.69
C PRO A 445 37.94 -35.93 -23.33
N THR A 446 37.36 -35.36 -22.28
CA THR A 446 37.87 -35.49 -20.91
C THR A 446 37.62 -36.88 -20.34
N LEU A 447 36.42 -37.43 -20.53
CA LEU A 447 36.09 -38.79 -20.14
C LEU A 447 36.94 -39.83 -20.88
N LEU A 448 37.17 -39.62 -22.18
CA LEU A 448 38.06 -40.45 -23.00
C LEU A 448 39.47 -40.46 -22.42
N THR A 449 40.02 -39.28 -22.10
CA THR A 449 41.36 -39.15 -21.50
C THR A 449 41.43 -39.87 -20.16
N LEU A 450 40.45 -39.66 -19.28
CA LEU A 450 40.32 -40.33 -17.99
C LEU A 450 40.38 -41.85 -18.13
N VAL A 451 39.52 -42.40 -18.97
CA VAL A 451 39.39 -43.85 -19.13
C VAL A 451 40.65 -44.44 -19.74
N ILE A 452 41.27 -43.78 -20.73
CA ILE A 452 42.54 -44.23 -21.30
C ILE A 452 43.63 -44.27 -20.23
N VAL A 453 43.80 -43.20 -19.45
CA VAL A 453 44.82 -43.14 -18.40
C VAL A 453 44.60 -44.21 -17.35
N PHE A 454 43.36 -44.35 -16.86
CA PHE A 454 43.00 -45.32 -15.84
C PHE A 454 43.23 -46.76 -16.31
N ILE A 455 42.72 -47.12 -17.50
CA ILE A 455 42.91 -48.45 -18.08
C ILE A 455 44.38 -48.70 -18.36
N SER A 456 45.08 -47.76 -19.01
CA SER A 456 46.47 -47.97 -19.42
C SER A 456 47.38 -48.21 -18.23
N LEU A 457 47.20 -47.41 -17.17
CA LEU A 457 48.01 -47.49 -15.97
C LEU A 457 47.66 -48.73 -15.13
N LEU A 458 46.37 -49.03 -14.91
CA LEU A 458 45.98 -50.18 -14.09
C LEU A 458 46.18 -51.52 -14.80
N PHE A 459 45.78 -51.62 -16.07
CA PHE A 459 45.88 -52.88 -16.81
C PHE A 459 47.33 -53.30 -16.98
N SER A 460 48.20 -52.36 -17.38
CA SER A 460 49.64 -52.63 -17.50
C SER A 460 50.29 -52.96 -16.15
N ASN A 461 49.81 -52.35 -15.05
CA ASN A 461 50.27 -52.69 -13.70
C ASN A 461 49.89 -54.12 -13.31
N ILE A 462 48.62 -54.50 -13.46
CA ILE A 462 48.09 -55.82 -13.09
C ILE A 462 48.76 -56.92 -13.92
N VAL A 463 48.77 -56.79 -15.26
CA VAL A 463 49.35 -57.81 -16.14
C VAL A 463 50.83 -58.00 -15.83
N THR A 464 51.58 -56.91 -15.67
CA THR A 464 53.01 -57.00 -15.35
C THR A 464 53.25 -57.64 -14.01
N LEU A 465 52.49 -57.27 -12.99
CA LEU A 465 52.69 -57.83 -11.65
C LEU A 465 52.27 -59.30 -11.55
N SER A 466 51.22 -59.68 -12.28
CA SER A 466 50.80 -61.08 -12.42
C SER A 466 51.88 -61.92 -13.09
N GLU A 467 52.55 -61.37 -14.11
CA GLU A 467 53.69 -62.02 -14.76
C GLU A 467 54.87 -62.14 -13.78
N LEU A 468 55.23 -61.05 -13.09
CA LEU A 468 56.35 -60.99 -12.14
C LEU A 468 56.21 -61.91 -10.92
N ASN A 469 54.98 -62.24 -10.52
CA ASN A 469 54.69 -63.14 -9.40
C ASN A 469 54.38 -64.57 -9.86
N SER A 470 54.32 -64.81 -11.17
CA SER A 470 54.08 -66.13 -11.73
C SER A 470 55.29 -67.05 -11.51
N LYS A 471 55.02 -68.36 -11.41
CA LYS A 471 56.08 -69.39 -11.37
C LYS A 471 56.89 -69.45 -12.68
N ALA A 472 56.34 -68.94 -13.78
CA ALA A 472 57.00 -68.92 -15.09
C ALA A 472 58.06 -67.82 -15.18
N TYR A 473 57.93 -66.73 -14.41
CA TYR A 473 58.87 -65.60 -14.43
C TYR A 473 60.32 -66.01 -14.16
N LEU A 474 60.56 -66.84 -13.14
CA LEU A 474 61.90 -67.33 -12.81
C LEU A 474 62.53 -68.14 -13.95
N ARG A 475 61.71 -68.86 -14.72
CA ARG A 475 62.19 -69.62 -15.90
C ARG A 475 62.57 -68.67 -17.03
N ASN A 476 61.80 -67.61 -17.24
CA ASN A 476 62.08 -66.58 -18.24
C ASN A 476 63.36 -65.79 -17.90
N LEU A 477 63.62 -65.53 -16.61
CA LEU A 477 64.81 -64.81 -16.14
C LEU A 477 66.13 -65.59 -16.33
N ILE A 478 66.08 -66.93 -16.29
CA ILE A 478 67.27 -67.79 -16.46
C ILE A 478 67.53 -68.13 -17.94
N ALA A 479 66.55 -67.94 -18.82
CA ALA A 479 66.73 -68.17 -20.24
C ALA A 479 67.77 -67.20 -20.83
N PRO A 480 68.58 -67.60 -21.83
CA PRO A 480 69.66 -66.79 -22.41
C PRO A 480 69.12 -65.71 -23.37
N VAL A 481 68.16 -64.93 -22.90
CA VAL A 481 67.48 -63.85 -23.61
C VAL A 481 67.67 -62.58 -22.78
N ASN A 482 67.98 -61.46 -23.44
CA ASN A 482 68.19 -60.19 -22.75
C ASN A 482 66.90 -59.74 -22.03
N ASP A 483 67.01 -59.37 -20.75
CA ASP A 483 65.93 -58.85 -19.90
C ASP A 483 65.07 -57.77 -20.60
N LEU A 484 65.71 -56.90 -21.39
CA LEU A 484 65.00 -55.85 -22.13
C LEU A 484 64.02 -56.39 -23.17
N ILE A 485 64.29 -57.56 -23.77
CA ILE A 485 63.40 -58.19 -24.75
C ILE A 485 62.09 -58.60 -24.07
N TYR A 486 62.16 -59.13 -22.84
CA TYR A 486 60.96 -59.46 -22.07
C TYR A 486 60.14 -58.22 -21.73
N VAL A 487 60.80 -57.14 -21.28
CA VAL A 487 60.14 -55.87 -20.97
C VAL A 487 59.47 -55.30 -22.23
N ILE A 488 60.15 -55.31 -23.38
CA ILE A 488 59.61 -54.84 -24.66
C ILE A 488 58.42 -55.70 -25.12
N GLY A 489 58.50 -57.02 -24.99
CA GLY A 489 57.39 -57.92 -25.31
C GLY A 489 56.15 -57.65 -24.46
N LEU A 490 56.36 -57.36 -23.17
CA LEU A 490 55.29 -57.03 -22.23
C LEU A 490 54.69 -55.65 -22.51
N ILE A 491 55.52 -54.65 -22.84
CA ILE A 491 55.07 -53.33 -23.33
C ILE A 491 54.16 -53.51 -24.54
N PHE A 492 54.60 -54.27 -25.55
CA PHE A 492 53.85 -54.45 -26.79
C PHE A 492 52.53 -55.19 -26.55
N THR A 493 52.55 -56.21 -25.69
CA THR A 493 51.35 -56.97 -25.31
C THR A 493 50.32 -56.08 -24.60
N ASN A 494 50.76 -55.30 -23.60
CA ASN A 494 49.90 -54.37 -22.89
C ASN A 494 49.31 -53.32 -23.83
N LEU A 495 50.15 -52.72 -24.68
CA LEU A 495 49.74 -51.69 -25.63
C LEU A 495 48.70 -52.21 -26.63
N LEU A 496 48.87 -53.43 -27.17
CA LEU A 496 47.91 -54.02 -28.11
C LEU A 496 46.54 -54.20 -27.45
N VAL A 497 46.49 -54.74 -26.23
CA VAL A 497 45.23 -54.93 -25.50
C VAL A 497 44.55 -53.60 -25.19
N ILE A 498 45.32 -52.59 -24.78
CA ILE A 498 44.77 -51.25 -24.46
C ILE A 498 44.23 -50.57 -25.73
N LEU A 499 44.97 -50.60 -26.84
CA LEU A 499 44.50 -50.03 -28.11
C LEU A 499 43.20 -50.69 -28.56
N PHE A 500 43.10 -52.02 -28.42
CA PHE A 500 41.86 -52.74 -28.72
C PHE A 500 40.68 -52.27 -27.85
N GLN A 501 40.89 -52.09 -26.55
CA GLN A 501 39.86 -51.57 -25.63
C GLN A 501 39.44 -50.14 -25.98
N VAL A 502 40.40 -49.27 -26.33
CA VAL A 502 40.11 -47.89 -26.72
C VAL A 502 39.36 -47.83 -28.06
N ILE A 503 39.67 -48.69 -29.02
CA ILE A 503 38.91 -48.80 -30.28
C ILE A 503 37.44 -49.15 -30.00
N ILE A 504 37.17 -50.10 -29.09
CA ILE A 504 35.80 -50.43 -28.67
C ILE A 504 35.11 -49.20 -28.06
N LEU A 505 35.82 -48.46 -27.20
CA LEU A 505 35.28 -47.25 -26.58
C LEU A 505 34.94 -46.18 -27.62
N LEU A 506 35.80 -45.95 -28.63
CA LEU A 506 35.52 -45.03 -29.72
C LEU A 506 34.34 -45.49 -30.59
N MET A 507 34.19 -46.80 -30.83
CA MET A 507 33.03 -47.34 -31.54
C MET A 507 31.74 -47.03 -30.78
N VAL A 508 31.72 -47.23 -29.46
CA VAL A 508 30.55 -46.87 -28.63
C VAL A 508 30.27 -45.38 -28.75
N ALA A 509 31.29 -44.52 -28.74
CA ALA A 509 31.11 -43.07 -28.88
C ALA A 509 30.45 -42.65 -30.20
N GLN A 510 30.88 -43.24 -31.32
CA GLN A 510 30.26 -42.96 -32.60
C GLN A 510 28.83 -43.50 -32.66
N PHE A 511 28.61 -44.79 -32.37
CA PHE A 511 27.34 -45.44 -32.63
C PHE A 511 26.26 -45.15 -31.58
N ARG A 512 26.65 -44.94 -30.32
CA ARG A 512 25.69 -44.69 -29.23
C ARG A 512 25.44 -43.21 -28.99
N PHE A 513 26.50 -42.40 -29.03
CA PHE A 513 26.44 -40.97 -28.67
C PHE A 513 26.48 -40.05 -29.89
N GLY A 514 26.69 -40.56 -31.11
CA GLY A 514 26.73 -39.75 -32.32
C GLY A 514 27.87 -38.71 -32.29
N ILE A 515 29.01 -39.08 -31.72
CA ILE A 515 30.23 -38.26 -31.68
C ILE A 515 31.06 -38.63 -32.89
N ASP A 516 31.40 -37.65 -33.74
CA ASP A 516 32.14 -37.89 -34.98
C ASP A 516 33.64 -38.10 -34.74
N VAL A 517 33.98 -39.29 -34.24
CA VAL A 517 35.37 -39.71 -34.04
C VAL A 517 36.02 -40.26 -35.31
N PHE A 518 35.23 -40.60 -36.34
CA PHE A 518 35.77 -41.14 -37.59
C PHE A 518 36.34 -40.07 -38.54
N SER A 519 35.92 -38.80 -38.45
CA SER A 519 36.46 -37.72 -39.30
C SER A 519 37.96 -37.58 -39.14
N ASN A 520 38.42 -37.60 -37.88
CA ASN A 520 39.83 -37.44 -37.49
C ASN A 520 40.41 -38.72 -36.86
N PHE A 521 39.97 -39.89 -37.31
CA PHE A 521 40.33 -41.18 -36.69
C PHE A 521 41.85 -41.36 -36.49
N TRP A 522 42.65 -41.09 -37.52
CA TRP A 522 44.11 -41.24 -37.46
C TRP A 522 44.75 -40.30 -36.45
N SER A 523 44.28 -39.05 -36.38
CA SER A 523 44.75 -38.06 -35.42
C SER A 523 44.45 -38.49 -34.00
N ILE A 524 43.22 -38.95 -33.74
CA ILE A 524 42.79 -39.45 -32.43
C ILE A 524 43.61 -40.68 -32.05
N MET A 525 43.75 -41.67 -32.95
CA MET A 525 44.55 -42.88 -32.71
C MET A 525 46.01 -42.59 -32.41
N PHE A 526 46.62 -41.61 -33.08
CA PHE A 526 48.00 -41.24 -32.83
C PHE A 526 48.19 -40.67 -31.41
N ILE A 527 47.27 -39.81 -30.95
CA ILE A 527 47.31 -39.25 -29.60
C ILE A 527 46.99 -40.32 -28.54
N VAL A 528 46.00 -41.19 -28.81
CA VAL A 528 45.70 -42.37 -27.97
C VAL A 528 46.96 -43.22 -27.82
N PHE A 529 47.65 -43.54 -28.91
CA PHE A 529 48.87 -44.33 -28.87
C PHE A 529 49.95 -43.70 -27.99
N LEU A 530 50.24 -42.41 -28.14
CA LEU A 530 51.22 -41.70 -27.31
C LEU A 530 50.81 -41.68 -25.83
N LEU A 531 49.55 -41.36 -25.54
CA LEU A 531 49.02 -41.31 -24.18
C LEU A 531 49.07 -42.69 -23.51
N SER A 532 48.59 -43.74 -24.19
CA SER A 532 48.65 -45.11 -23.72
C SER A 532 50.08 -45.55 -23.45
N LEU A 533 51.03 -45.19 -24.32
CA LEU A 533 52.43 -45.55 -24.17
C LEU A 533 53.05 -44.93 -22.91
N ILE A 534 52.77 -43.65 -22.61
CA ILE A 534 53.21 -42.98 -21.37
C ILE A 534 52.69 -43.73 -20.13
N PHE A 535 51.39 -44.02 -20.09
CA PHE A 535 50.74 -44.57 -18.92
C PHE A 535 50.95 -46.09 -18.75
N VAL A 536 51.19 -46.82 -19.84
CA VAL A 536 51.71 -48.19 -19.78
C VAL A 536 53.07 -48.21 -19.10
N PHE A 537 53.98 -47.30 -19.47
CA PHE A 537 55.30 -47.26 -18.84
C PHE A 537 55.22 -46.94 -17.35
N PHE A 538 54.35 -46.01 -16.95
CA PHE A 538 54.10 -45.74 -15.53
C PHE A 538 53.50 -46.94 -14.80
N GLY A 539 52.46 -47.57 -15.35
CA GLY A 539 51.81 -48.72 -14.71
C GLY A 539 52.76 -49.91 -14.54
N MET A 540 53.57 -50.19 -15.57
CA MET A 540 54.63 -51.19 -15.50
C MET A 540 55.71 -50.82 -14.49
N ALA A 541 56.17 -49.56 -14.44
CA ALA A 541 57.19 -49.13 -13.48
C ALA A 541 56.71 -49.30 -12.03
N ILE A 542 55.45 -48.97 -11.75
CA ILE A 542 54.82 -49.23 -10.44
C ILE A 542 54.78 -50.75 -10.15
N ALA A 543 54.49 -51.59 -11.15
CA ALA A 543 54.48 -53.04 -10.97
C ALA A 543 55.88 -53.59 -10.62
N TYR A 544 56.94 -53.13 -11.28
CA TYR A 544 58.31 -53.55 -10.95
C TYR A 544 58.78 -53.06 -9.57
N TYR A 545 58.33 -51.89 -9.13
CA TYR A 545 58.71 -51.34 -7.83
C TYR A 545 58.15 -52.18 -6.66
N PHE A 546 56.84 -52.46 -6.66
CA PHE A 546 56.17 -53.16 -5.57
C PHE A 546 56.34 -54.68 -5.66
N SER A 547 56.42 -55.34 -4.50
CA SER A 547 56.46 -56.81 -4.41
C SER A 547 55.10 -57.44 -4.09
N ASN A 548 54.15 -56.65 -3.57
CA ASN A 548 52.80 -57.10 -3.22
C ASN A 548 51.79 -56.62 -4.25
N GLU A 549 50.93 -57.51 -4.72
CA GLU A 549 49.87 -57.25 -5.70
C GLU A 549 48.93 -56.13 -5.24
N GLN A 550 48.42 -56.25 -4.02
CA GLN A 550 47.46 -55.29 -3.48
C GLN A 550 48.05 -53.88 -3.35
N SER A 551 49.31 -53.77 -2.89
CA SER A 551 49.98 -52.49 -2.72
C SER A 551 50.29 -51.81 -4.05
N SER A 552 50.64 -52.59 -5.08
CA SER A 552 50.93 -52.03 -6.41
C SER A 552 49.65 -51.49 -7.07
N ILE A 553 48.57 -52.28 -7.07
CA ILE A 553 47.28 -51.87 -7.64
C ILE A 553 46.75 -50.64 -6.89
N LEU A 554 46.81 -50.64 -5.56
CA LEU A 554 46.36 -49.48 -4.77
C LEU A 554 47.21 -48.24 -5.08
N THR A 555 48.53 -48.37 -5.26
CA THR A 555 49.37 -47.24 -5.66
C THR A 555 49.02 -46.74 -7.06
N ALA A 556 48.82 -47.67 -7.99
CA ALA A 556 48.43 -47.36 -9.36
C ALA A 556 47.08 -46.62 -9.41
N THR A 557 46.08 -47.07 -8.64
CA THR A 557 44.80 -46.36 -8.52
C THR A 557 44.93 -44.96 -7.93
N PHE A 558 45.71 -44.78 -6.85
CA PHE A 558 45.95 -43.45 -6.27
C PHE A 558 46.70 -42.51 -7.23
N VAL A 559 47.68 -43.01 -7.98
CA VAL A 559 48.38 -42.23 -9.01
C VAL A 559 47.40 -41.81 -10.11
N SER A 560 46.55 -42.73 -10.60
CA SER A 560 45.52 -42.38 -11.58
C SER A 560 44.52 -41.37 -11.04
N LEU A 561 44.13 -41.48 -9.77
CA LEU A 561 43.21 -40.55 -9.13
C LEU A 561 43.86 -39.18 -8.93
N ALA A 562 45.17 -39.12 -8.64
CA ALA A 562 45.92 -37.87 -8.60
C ALA A 562 45.89 -37.18 -9.97
N PHE A 563 46.16 -37.90 -11.08
CA PHE A 563 46.03 -37.32 -12.42
C PHE A 563 44.62 -36.79 -12.73
N PHE A 564 43.58 -37.48 -12.24
CA PHE A 564 42.21 -37.01 -12.35
C PHE A 564 41.94 -35.74 -11.53
N LEU A 565 42.44 -35.66 -10.29
CA LEU A 565 42.24 -34.48 -9.44
C LEU A 565 42.91 -33.22 -10.01
N PHE A 566 44.07 -33.37 -10.64
CA PHE A 566 44.74 -32.27 -11.36
C PHE A 566 44.27 -32.10 -12.80
N SER A 567 43.09 -32.65 -13.15
CA SER A 567 42.50 -32.44 -14.46
C SER A 567 41.48 -31.31 -14.45
N ASP A 568 41.27 -30.71 -15.61
CA ASP A 568 40.42 -29.54 -15.85
C ASP A 568 38.91 -29.82 -15.69
N ILE A 569 38.51 -31.02 -15.22
CA ILE A 569 37.11 -31.39 -14.95
C ILE A 569 36.71 -31.15 -13.50
N VAL A 570 37.64 -31.38 -12.57
CA VAL A 570 37.36 -31.35 -11.14
C VAL A 570 37.49 -29.91 -10.66
N THR A 571 38.60 -29.28 -11.01
CA THR A 571 38.84 -27.86 -10.81
C THR A 571 39.40 -27.28 -12.11
N PRO A 572 38.88 -26.13 -12.57
CA PRO A 572 39.51 -25.41 -13.67
C PRO A 572 40.98 -25.09 -13.36
N LEU A 573 41.85 -25.22 -14.36
CA LEU A 573 43.30 -24.96 -14.20
C LEU A 573 43.59 -23.55 -13.67
N GLU A 574 42.74 -22.59 -14.02
CA GLU A 574 42.84 -21.17 -13.68
C GLU A 574 42.40 -20.88 -12.24
N ALA A 575 41.54 -21.72 -11.67
CA ALA A 575 41.10 -21.65 -10.27
C ALA A 575 42.06 -22.38 -9.32
N MET A 576 43.02 -23.16 -9.85
CA MET A 576 44.04 -23.81 -9.02
C MET A 576 45.09 -22.79 -8.52
N PRO A 577 45.71 -23.00 -7.35
CA PRO A 577 46.86 -22.20 -6.94
C PRO A 577 48.02 -22.27 -7.95
N LYS A 578 48.80 -21.20 -8.07
CA LYS A 578 49.89 -21.06 -9.08
C LYS A 578 50.79 -22.30 -9.22
N HIS A 579 51.17 -22.92 -8.11
CA HIS A 579 52.01 -24.12 -8.12
C HIS A 579 51.27 -25.37 -8.62
N ALA A 580 50.00 -25.53 -8.26
CA ALA A 580 49.15 -26.62 -8.75
C ALA A 580 48.90 -26.48 -10.25
N THR A 581 48.58 -25.27 -10.73
CA THR A 581 48.40 -24.99 -12.17
C THR A 581 49.64 -25.33 -12.99
N LEU A 582 50.84 -25.01 -12.49
CA LEU A 582 52.10 -25.31 -13.19
C LEU A 582 52.33 -26.81 -13.37
N ILE A 583 51.96 -27.61 -12.36
CA ILE A 583 52.03 -29.08 -12.41
C ILE A 583 50.95 -29.63 -13.34
N ALA A 584 49.71 -29.15 -13.20
CA ALA A 584 48.57 -29.63 -13.96
C ALA A 584 48.69 -29.32 -15.46
N ASN A 585 49.06 -28.09 -15.84
CA ASN A 585 49.20 -27.68 -17.24
C ASN A 585 50.32 -28.46 -17.98
N ASN A 586 51.33 -28.95 -17.25
CA ASN A 586 52.37 -29.81 -17.80
C ASN A 586 52.08 -31.31 -17.63
N SER A 587 50.89 -31.68 -17.16
CA SER A 587 50.50 -33.08 -17.07
C SER A 587 50.22 -33.66 -18.46
N PRO A 588 50.73 -34.87 -18.80
CA PRO A 588 50.36 -35.55 -20.04
C PRO A 588 48.85 -35.82 -20.14
N PHE A 589 48.15 -35.88 -19.01
CA PHE A 589 46.69 -35.96 -18.97
C PHE A 589 46.05 -34.71 -19.57
N VAL A 590 46.35 -33.53 -18.99
CA VAL A 590 45.74 -32.25 -19.37
C VAL A 590 46.09 -31.88 -20.80
N ILE A 591 47.35 -32.09 -21.19
CA ILE A 591 47.82 -31.86 -22.57
C ILE A 591 47.02 -32.70 -23.57
N SER A 592 46.77 -33.98 -23.26
CA SER A 592 46.02 -34.87 -24.17
C SER A 592 44.53 -34.53 -24.22
N GLN A 593 43.94 -34.16 -23.08
CA GLN A 593 42.56 -33.68 -23.01
C GLN A 593 42.34 -32.46 -23.92
N ALA A 594 43.24 -31.48 -23.85
CA ALA A 594 43.18 -30.28 -24.70
C ALA A 594 43.27 -30.63 -26.20
N ILE A 595 44.14 -31.57 -26.57
CA ILE A 595 44.25 -32.04 -27.97
C ILE A 595 42.96 -32.76 -28.41
N PHE A 596 42.43 -33.68 -27.60
CA PHE A 596 41.20 -34.38 -27.94
C PHE A 596 40.02 -33.42 -28.08
N LYS A 597 39.93 -32.40 -27.23
CA LYS A 597 38.90 -31.36 -27.33
C LYS A 597 38.98 -30.61 -28.67
N LYS A 598 40.19 -30.17 -29.05
CA LYS A 598 40.44 -29.48 -30.33
C LYS A 598 40.06 -30.33 -31.54
N ILE A 599 40.37 -31.63 -31.52
CA ILE A 599 40.12 -32.53 -32.66
C ILE A 599 38.66 -33.01 -32.72
N ILE A 600 38.06 -33.37 -31.58
CA ILE A 600 36.74 -34.03 -31.54
C ILE A 600 35.60 -33.00 -31.56
N ILE A 601 35.75 -31.87 -30.85
CA ILE A 601 34.68 -30.88 -30.70
C ILE A 601 34.80 -29.79 -31.76
N TYR A 602 36.02 -29.28 -31.98
CA TYR A 602 36.26 -28.14 -32.86
C TYR A 602 36.77 -28.53 -34.26
N ASP A 603 36.89 -29.83 -34.56
CA ASP A 603 37.35 -30.35 -35.85
C ASP A 603 38.67 -29.71 -36.34
N LEU A 604 39.56 -29.36 -35.39
CA LEU A 604 40.81 -28.68 -35.70
C LEU A 604 41.88 -29.68 -36.16
N PRO A 605 42.70 -29.31 -37.17
CA PRO A 605 43.74 -30.19 -37.68
C PRO A 605 44.90 -30.35 -36.69
N LEU A 606 45.52 -31.53 -36.69
CA LEU A 606 46.55 -31.94 -35.73
C LEU A 606 47.75 -30.98 -35.68
N TYR A 607 48.10 -30.33 -36.80
CA TYR A 607 49.26 -29.44 -36.87
C TYR A 607 49.14 -28.20 -35.97
N MET A 608 47.93 -27.79 -35.60
CA MET A 608 47.73 -26.67 -34.66
C MET A 608 48.18 -27.01 -33.23
N SER A 609 48.37 -28.30 -32.90
CA SER A 609 48.73 -28.78 -31.57
C SER A 609 50.15 -29.36 -31.48
N MET A 610 51.05 -29.01 -32.41
CA MET A 610 52.39 -29.60 -32.49
C MET A 610 53.27 -29.39 -31.24
N SER A 611 53.16 -28.23 -30.58
CA SER A 611 53.90 -27.97 -29.33
C SER A 611 53.50 -28.97 -28.23
N SER A 612 52.20 -29.24 -28.10
CA SER A 612 51.66 -30.21 -27.15
C SER A 612 52.08 -31.64 -27.46
N ILE A 613 52.11 -32.01 -28.75
CA ILE A 613 52.56 -33.34 -29.19
C ILE A 613 54.03 -33.57 -28.85
N TYR A 614 54.88 -32.57 -29.05
CA TYR A 614 56.29 -32.65 -28.67
C TYR A 614 56.48 -32.92 -27.17
N LYS A 615 55.68 -32.27 -26.31
CA LYS A 615 55.67 -32.55 -24.87
C LYS A 615 55.29 -34.01 -24.58
N LEU A 616 54.27 -34.56 -25.23
CA LEU A 616 53.88 -35.97 -25.05
C LEU A 616 54.99 -36.95 -25.46
N ILE A 617 55.70 -36.66 -26.56
CA ILE A 617 56.85 -37.48 -26.99
C ILE A 617 57.96 -37.44 -25.93
N ILE A 618 58.27 -36.27 -25.37
CA ILE A 618 59.23 -36.15 -24.26
C ILE A 618 58.77 -36.98 -23.05
N TYR A 619 57.50 -36.89 -22.65
CA TYR A 619 56.98 -37.67 -21.53
C TYR A 619 57.07 -39.18 -21.78
N ALA A 620 56.80 -39.63 -23.01
CA ALA A 620 56.94 -41.02 -23.41
C ALA A 620 58.38 -41.52 -23.28
N LEU A 621 59.36 -40.71 -23.71
CA LEU A 621 60.78 -41.05 -23.57
C LEU A 621 61.21 -41.07 -22.10
N LEU A 622 60.78 -40.08 -21.30
CA LEU A 622 61.10 -40.03 -19.87
C LEU A 622 60.51 -41.21 -19.10
N SER A 623 59.25 -41.57 -19.36
CA SER A 623 58.63 -42.72 -18.70
C SER A 623 59.21 -44.05 -19.18
N LEU A 624 59.68 -44.15 -20.43
CA LEU A 624 60.43 -45.32 -20.91
C LEU A 624 61.75 -45.48 -20.15
N VAL A 625 62.50 -44.40 -20.00
CA VAL A 625 63.77 -44.40 -19.25
C VAL A 625 63.53 -44.80 -17.79
N LEU A 626 62.50 -44.25 -17.16
CA LEU A 626 62.08 -44.62 -15.80
C LEU A 626 61.80 -46.12 -15.70
N LEU A 627 61.00 -46.68 -16.63
CA LEU A 627 60.67 -48.10 -16.66
C LEU A 627 61.92 -48.98 -16.80
N ILE A 628 62.86 -48.61 -17.67
CA ILE A 628 64.10 -49.36 -17.87
C ILE A 628 64.97 -49.35 -16.61
N ILE A 629 65.05 -48.22 -15.90
CA ILE A 629 65.81 -48.11 -14.65
C ILE A 629 65.19 -49.00 -13.57
N VAL A 630 63.87 -48.92 -13.37
CA VAL A 630 63.17 -49.67 -12.32
C VAL A 630 63.17 -51.17 -12.62
N SER A 631 62.97 -51.58 -13.87
CA SER A 631 63.00 -52.99 -14.26
C SER A 631 64.39 -53.62 -14.06
N LYS A 632 65.46 -52.94 -14.50
CA LYS A 632 66.85 -53.41 -14.26
C LYS A 632 67.19 -53.48 -12.77
N TRP A 633 66.77 -52.51 -11.98
CA TRP A 633 66.98 -52.51 -10.54
C TRP A 633 66.27 -53.70 -9.87
N LYS A 634 65.02 -53.97 -10.25
CA LYS A 634 64.27 -55.11 -9.72
C LYS A 634 64.86 -56.46 -10.12
N ASN A 635 65.29 -56.61 -11.36
CA ASN A 635 65.89 -57.87 -11.83
C ASN A 635 67.21 -58.19 -11.10
N ARG A 636 68.03 -57.18 -10.81
CA ARG A 636 69.28 -57.34 -10.04
C ARG A 636 69.07 -57.73 -8.57
N THR A 637 67.92 -57.43 -7.98
CA THR A 637 67.65 -57.70 -6.56
C THR A 637 66.98 -59.06 -6.32
N ARG A 638 66.51 -59.73 -7.38
CA ARG A 638 65.85 -61.04 -7.32
C ARG A 638 66.76 -62.21 -7.74
N ILE A 639 67.85 -61.93 -8.44
CA ILE A 639 68.97 -62.87 -8.70
C ILE A 639 69.90 -62.81 -7.49
#